data_AF-A0A7X8AUP9-F1
#
_entry.id   AF-A0A7X8AUP9-F1
#
_cell.length_a   1.000
_cell.length_b   1.000
_cell.length_c   1.000
_cell.angle_alpha   90.00
_cell.angle_beta   90.00
_cell.angle_gamma   90.00
#
_symmetry.space_group_name_H-M   'P 1'
#
loop_
_entity.id
_entity.type
_entity.pdbx_description
1 polymer ?
#
loop_
_entity_poly.entity_id
_entity_poly.type
_entity_poly.pdbx_seq_one_letter_code
_entity_poly.pdbx_strand_id
1 'polypeptide(L)'
;MPEKKEKTTNPNEMITKLVENGKKALEQYMELDQKQIDKIVHAMAIAGINDHMRLAKLAVEETGRGVFEDKVIKNIFSTEYIWHSIKYEKTVGIIAENDMEGFVEVAEPVGIIAGVTPVTNPTSTTMFKSLISAKTRNPIIFAFHPSAQKCSAEAAKTLRDAAVANGAPEHCIQWIEEPSIEATNALMNDPGVSLILATGGSGMVHSAYSCGKPALGVGPGNVPCYINKNVDIERACTDLILSKTFDNGMICASEQAVIVDKDIKSEFESIMKKYSCYFLNEKETEMVTNYVINTAKMAVNPEVVGKSAAVIAKNAGIKVPDDTKILLAKLPKPSIEYPLSIEKLSPVLAYFVVKDAKEGFEYAKEMLKLGGLGHSAVIHSDDEKLCKEYGEVMKVGRVIANSPSSQGAIGDIYNTNTPSLTLGCGSYGRNSTTSNVSTVNLINKKRIAERRVNMQWFKIPPKIYFENGSVQYLEHMPDISRAFIVTDPVMIKLGYVKKVLYYLRKRKIYCHSEIFSEVEPDPSVETIMRGVEEMRKFEPDVIIALGGGSAIDAAKGMWLFYENPDTSFDGLKLKFLDIRKRAFQYPNLGVKTKLVAIPTTSGTGSEVTSFSVITDKEKGNIKYPLADYELTPDVAIIDPQFVMTMPKDI
;
A
#
# COMPACT_ATOMS: atom_id res chain seq x y z
N MET A 1 -43.54 20.78 -44.60
CA MET A 1 -42.60 20.44 -43.52
C MET A 1 -41.34 19.91 -44.20
N PRO A 2 -40.19 20.59 -44.12
CA PRO A 2 -38.97 20.05 -44.70
C PRO A 2 -38.45 18.92 -43.81
N GLU A 3 -38.21 17.77 -44.41
CA GLU A 3 -37.59 16.59 -43.80
C GLU A 3 -36.20 16.94 -43.24
N LYS A 4 -36.05 16.82 -41.92
CA LYS A 4 -34.72 16.73 -41.30
C LYS A 4 -34.11 15.38 -41.69
N LYS A 5 -33.16 15.40 -42.61
CA LYS A 5 -32.23 14.28 -42.81
C LYS A 5 -31.35 14.15 -41.58
N GLU A 6 -31.68 13.22 -40.68
CA GLU A 6 -30.77 12.74 -39.64
C GLU A 6 -29.62 11.99 -40.31
N LYS A 7 -28.44 12.59 -40.35
CA LYS A 7 -27.20 11.84 -40.51
C LYS A 7 -26.78 11.36 -39.13
N THR A 8 -27.23 10.17 -38.73
CA THR A 8 -26.67 9.49 -37.56
C THR A 8 -25.26 9.07 -37.89
N THR A 9 -24.26 9.69 -37.25
CA THR A 9 -22.85 9.35 -37.45
C THR A 9 -22.60 7.97 -36.84
N ASN A 10 -21.96 7.06 -37.57
CA ASN A 10 -21.62 5.73 -37.05
C ASN A 10 -20.71 5.86 -35.82
N PRO A 11 -21.11 5.38 -34.62
CA PRO A 11 -20.32 5.54 -33.40
C PRO A 11 -18.89 5.02 -33.53
N ASN A 12 -18.67 3.91 -34.23
CA ASN A 12 -17.34 3.33 -34.39
C ASN A 12 -16.42 4.20 -35.27
N GLU A 13 -16.95 4.81 -36.33
CA GLU A 13 -16.18 5.73 -37.20
C GLU A 13 -15.80 7.00 -36.45
N MET A 14 -16.72 7.54 -35.64
CA MET A 14 -16.45 8.67 -34.76
C MET A 14 -15.33 8.35 -33.76
N ILE A 15 -15.43 7.22 -33.04
CA ILE A 15 -14.41 6.82 -32.06
C ILE A 15 -13.06 6.58 -32.74
N THR A 16 -13.04 5.90 -33.89
CA THR A 16 -11.79 5.65 -34.64
C THR A 16 -11.08 6.96 -34.95
N LYS A 17 -11.82 7.95 -35.46
CA LYS A 17 -11.26 9.29 -35.76
C LYS A 17 -10.73 10.00 -34.51
N LEU A 18 -11.47 9.97 -33.40
CA LEU A 18 -11.02 10.58 -32.13
C LEU A 18 -9.73 9.93 -31.62
N VAL A 19 -9.61 8.61 -31.72
CA VAL A 19 -8.43 7.86 -31.31
C VAL A 19 -7.24 8.14 -32.22
N GLU A 20 -7.42 8.19 -33.55
CA GLU A 20 -6.37 8.57 -34.49
C GLU A 20 -5.82 9.98 -34.21
N ASN A 21 -6.71 10.93 -33.94
CA ASN A 21 -6.35 12.27 -33.51
C ASN A 21 -5.60 12.26 -32.17
N GLY A 22 -6.02 11.42 -31.23
CA GLY A 22 -5.34 11.21 -29.96
C GLY A 22 -3.93 10.67 -30.13
N LYS A 23 -3.70 9.75 -31.08
CA LYS A 23 -2.35 9.22 -31.37
C LYS A 23 -1.41 10.31 -31.86
N LYS A 24 -1.88 11.15 -32.80
CA LYS A 24 -1.11 12.33 -33.27
C LYS A 24 -0.79 13.30 -32.13
N ALA A 25 -1.76 13.56 -31.26
CA ALA A 25 -1.54 14.40 -30.09
C ALA A 25 -0.53 13.79 -29.11
N LEU A 26 -0.55 12.47 -28.91
CA LEU A 26 0.42 11.77 -28.07
C LEU A 26 1.85 11.93 -28.63
N GLU A 27 2.03 11.73 -29.94
CA GLU A 27 3.33 11.91 -30.60
C GLU A 27 3.88 13.34 -30.39
N GLN A 28 3.05 14.36 -30.60
CA GLN A 28 3.42 15.76 -30.37
C GLN A 28 3.71 16.05 -28.89
N TYR A 29 2.97 15.44 -27.97
CA TYR A 29 3.23 15.58 -26.53
C TYR A 29 4.62 15.06 -26.12
N MET A 30 5.16 14.06 -26.83
CA MET A 30 6.48 13.49 -26.53
C MET A 30 7.63 14.44 -26.86
N GLU A 31 7.40 15.46 -27.70
CA GLU A 31 8.38 16.50 -28.04
C GLU A 31 8.48 17.60 -26.98
N LEU A 32 7.52 17.66 -26.04
CA LEU A 32 7.45 18.73 -25.03
C LEU A 32 8.24 18.38 -23.76
N ASP A 33 8.98 19.37 -23.26
CA ASP A 33 9.71 19.29 -21.99
C ASP A 33 8.82 19.59 -20.76
N GLN A 34 9.37 19.40 -19.55
CA GLN A 34 8.64 19.64 -18.30
C GLN A 34 8.13 21.08 -18.19
N LYS A 35 8.92 22.08 -18.59
CA LYS A 35 8.55 23.49 -18.46
C LYS A 35 7.42 23.88 -19.40
N GLN A 36 7.43 23.34 -20.62
CA GLN A 36 6.35 23.52 -21.59
C GLN A 36 5.05 22.90 -21.07
N ILE A 37 5.10 21.68 -20.53
CA ILE A 37 3.94 21.02 -19.92
C ILE A 37 3.42 21.82 -18.73
N ASP A 38 4.29 22.30 -17.84
CA ASP A 38 3.89 23.10 -16.68
C ASP A 38 3.20 24.41 -17.11
N LYS A 39 3.71 25.07 -18.17
CA LYS A 39 3.11 26.27 -18.75
C LYS A 39 1.71 25.99 -19.30
N ILE A 40 1.54 24.89 -20.04
CA ILE A 40 0.25 24.45 -20.60
C ILE A 40 -0.76 24.24 -19.48
N VAL A 41 -0.41 23.43 -18.47
CA VAL A 41 -1.31 23.07 -17.36
C VAL A 41 -1.66 24.30 -16.51
N HIS A 42 -0.71 25.21 -16.29
CA HIS A 42 -0.98 26.46 -15.60
C HIS A 42 -2.00 27.32 -16.35
N ALA A 43 -1.87 27.45 -17.67
CA ALA A 43 -2.81 28.20 -18.49
C ALA A 43 -4.22 27.56 -18.49
N MET A 44 -4.29 26.23 -18.51
CA MET A 44 -5.55 25.48 -18.35
C MET A 44 -6.21 25.76 -16.99
N ALA A 45 -5.44 25.76 -15.91
CA ALA A 45 -5.95 26.05 -14.57
C ALA A 45 -6.50 27.47 -14.48
N ILE A 46 -5.75 28.47 -14.99
CA ILE A 46 -6.22 29.87 -15.05
C ILE A 46 -7.51 30.00 -15.87
N ALA A 47 -7.60 29.33 -17.03
CA ALA A 47 -8.81 29.38 -17.85
C ALA A 47 -10.03 28.80 -17.13
N GLY A 48 -9.85 27.66 -16.47
CA GLY A 48 -10.92 27.04 -15.67
C GLY A 48 -11.34 27.90 -14.46
N ILE A 49 -10.38 28.53 -13.78
CA ILE A 49 -10.66 29.50 -12.71
C ILE A 49 -11.41 30.71 -13.27
N ASN A 50 -11.01 31.29 -14.40
CA ASN A 50 -11.70 32.45 -14.96
C ASN A 50 -13.16 32.14 -15.37
N ASP A 51 -13.42 30.93 -15.85
CA ASP A 51 -14.74 30.54 -16.38
C ASP A 51 -15.62 29.76 -15.36
N HIS A 52 -15.14 29.60 -14.13
CA HIS A 52 -15.75 28.76 -13.09
C HIS A 52 -17.24 29.06 -12.86
N MET A 53 -17.65 30.34 -12.86
CA MET A 53 -19.05 30.76 -12.68
C MET A 53 -19.93 30.41 -13.87
N ARG A 54 -19.47 30.69 -15.10
CA ARG A 54 -20.25 30.39 -16.32
C ARG A 54 -20.50 28.88 -16.42
N LEU A 55 -19.45 28.08 -16.18
CA LEU A 55 -19.54 26.62 -16.22
C LEU A 55 -20.46 26.08 -15.12
N ALA A 56 -20.38 26.62 -13.90
CA ALA A 56 -21.27 26.23 -12.80
C ALA A 56 -22.74 26.51 -13.14
N LYS A 57 -23.03 27.70 -13.68
CA LYS A 57 -24.39 28.07 -14.13
C LYS A 57 -24.90 27.11 -15.20
N LEU A 58 -24.10 26.84 -16.23
CA LEU A 58 -24.46 25.94 -17.31
C LEU A 58 -24.75 24.51 -16.79
N ALA A 59 -23.98 24.03 -15.82
CA ALA A 59 -24.22 22.74 -15.19
C ALA A 59 -25.54 22.70 -14.41
N VAL A 60 -25.89 23.74 -13.64
CA VAL A 60 -27.20 23.81 -12.95
C VAL A 60 -28.35 23.86 -13.96
N GLU A 61 -28.23 24.70 -15.00
CA GLU A 61 -29.27 24.89 -16.01
C GLU A 61 -29.52 23.62 -16.84
N GLU A 62 -28.45 22.93 -17.25
CA GLU A 62 -28.57 21.71 -18.06
C GLU A 62 -29.04 20.51 -17.23
N THR A 63 -28.47 20.31 -16.04
CA THR A 63 -28.77 19.11 -15.24
C THR A 63 -30.02 19.27 -14.37
N GLY A 64 -30.39 20.51 -14.03
CA GLY A 64 -31.44 20.82 -13.05
C GLY A 64 -31.11 20.40 -11.62
N ARG A 65 -29.82 20.18 -11.30
CA ARG A 65 -29.37 19.62 -10.02
C ARG A 65 -28.33 20.50 -9.33
N GLY A 66 -28.40 20.51 -8.00
CA GLY A 66 -27.40 21.13 -7.15
C GLY A 66 -27.61 22.60 -6.87
N VAL A 67 -26.55 23.26 -6.41
CA VAL A 67 -26.52 24.66 -5.99
C VAL A 67 -25.45 25.38 -6.79
N PHE A 68 -25.78 26.56 -7.33
CA PHE A 68 -24.88 27.31 -8.20
C PHE A 68 -23.56 27.65 -7.50
N GLU A 69 -23.64 28.21 -6.30
CA GLU A 69 -22.51 28.64 -5.46
C GLU A 69 -21.60 27.46 -5.10
N ASP A 70 -22.18 26.28 -4.82
CA ASP A 70 -21.37 25.10 -4.51
C ASP A 70 -20.67 24.54 -5.76
N LYS A 71 -21.30 24.63 -6.94
CA LYS A 71 -20.64 24.28 -8.21
C LYS A 71 -19.53 25.25 -8.59
N VAL A 72 -19.68 26.53 -8.24
CA VAL A 72 -18.60 27.53 -8.36
C VAL A 72 -17.39 27.08 -7.53
N ILE A 73 -17.60 26.70 -6.26
CA ILE A 73 -16.54 26.19 -5.38
C ILE A 73 -15.93 24.90 -5.95
N LYS A 74 -16.74 23.96 -6.44
CA LYS A 74 -16.24 22.72 -7.06
C LYS A 74 -15.38 22.96 -8.28
N ASN A 75 -15.73 23.95 -9.10
CA ASN A 75 -14.95 24.32 -10.29
C ASN A 75 -13.60 24.94 -9.88
N ILE A 76 -13.58 25.83 -8.88
CA ILE A 76 -12.34 26.39 -8.30
C ILE A 76 -11.48 25.25 -7.74
N PHE A 77 -12.05 24.36 -6.93
CA PHE A 77 -11.35 23.19 -6.40
C PHE A 77 -10.71 22.34 -7.51
N SER A 78 -11.49 22.01 -8.55
CA SER A 78 -11.02 21.17 -9.65
C SER A 78 -9.94 21.79 -10.55
N THR A 79 -9.59 23.05 -10.32
CA THR A 79 -8.60 23.80 -11.10
C THR A 79 -7.46 24.27 -10.22
N GLU A 80 -7.72 25.16 -9.27
CA GLU A 80 -6.71 25.78 -8.41
C GLU A 80 -6.03 24.77 -7.47
N TYR A 81 -6.81 24.01 -6.70
CA TYR A 81 -6.26 23.01 -5.77
C TYR A 81 -5.54 21.89 -6.53
N ILE A 82 -6.11 21.46 -7.66
CA ILE A 82 -5.47 20.46 -8.53
C ILE A 82 -4.13 21.00 -9.06
N TRP A 83 -4.07 22.21 -9.58
CA TRP A 83 -2.82 22.84 -10.01
C TRP A 83 -1.79 22.89 -8.88
N HIS A 84 -2.18 23.35 -7.69
CA HIS A 84 -1.27 23.48 -6.56
C HIS A 84 -0.68 22.15 -6.10
N SER A 85 -1.46 21.07 -6.15
CA SER A 85 -0.97 19.72 -5.82
C SER A 85 -0.01 19.14 -6.86
N ILE A 86 -0.17 19.45 -8.16
CA ILE A 86 0.59 18.78 -9.23
C ILE A 86 1.72 19.64 -9.84
N LYS A 87 1.76 20.95 -9.58
CA LYS A 87 2.66 21.88 -10.30
C LYS A 87 4.14 21.52 -10.20
N TYR A 88 4.59 21.00 -9.07
CA TYR A 88 6.00 20.63 -8.85
C TYR A 88 6.33 19.16 -9.14
N GLU A 89 5.33 18.37 -9.52
CA GLU A 89 5.58 16.98 -9.86
C GLU A 89 6.35 16.87 -11.18
N LYS A 90 7.39 16.03 -11.16
CA LYS A 90 8.15 15.67 -12.36
C LYS A 90 7.44 14.54 -13.08
N THR A 91 7.05 14.78 -14.32
CA THR A 91 6.26 13.87 -15.17
C THR A 91 6.87 13.69 -16.57
N VAL A 92 7.98 14.38 -16.83
CA VAL A 92 8.70 14.38 -18.12
C VAL A 92 10.13 13.93 -17.93
N GLY A 93 10.55 12.92 -18.70
CA GLY A 93 11.93 12.44 -18.71
C GLY A 93 12.34 11.83 -17.37
N ILE A 94 13.54 12.15 -16.92
CA ILE A 94 14.09 11.65 -15.65
C ILE A 94 13.41 12.35 -14.48
N ILE A 95 12.79 11.57 -13.60
CA ILE A 95 12.01 12.07 -12.46
C ILE A 95 12.70 11.84 -11.11
N ALA A 96 13.57 10.83 -11.02
CA ALA A 96 14.37 10.54 -9.84
C ALA A 96 15.68 9.85 -10.23
N GLU A 97 16.76 10.14 -9.51
CA GLU A 97 18.06 9.50 -9.66
C GLU A 97 18.66 9.29 -8.27
N ASN A 98 19.32 8.16 -8.07
CA ASN A 98 20.07 7.87 -6.86
C ASN A 98 21.32 7.06 -7.19
N ASP A 99 22.44 7.75 -7.27
CA ASP A 99 23.76 7.18 -7.58
C ASP A 99 24.20 6.15 -6.53
N MET A 100 23.87 6.37 -5.26
CA MET A 100 24.26 5.49 -4.15
C MET A 100 23.51 4.15 -4.20
N GLU A 101 22.28 4.18 -4.71
CA GLU A 101 21.49 2.98 -4.96
C GLU A 101 21.66 2.42 -6.38
N GLY A 102 22.24 3.20 -7.30
CA GLY A 102 22.51 2.84 -8.69
C GLY A 102 21.24 2.76 -9.53
N PHE A 103 20.33 3.73 -9.41
CA PHE A 103 19.12 3.74 -10.25
C PHE A 103 18.69 5.12 -10.74
N VAL A 104 18.00 5.12 -11.89
CA VAL A 104 17.31 6.27 -12.49
C VAL A 104 15.86 5.87 -12.78
N GLU A 105 14.89 6.71 -12.42
CA GLU A 105 13.49 6.59 -12.81
C GLU A 105 13.14 7.57 -13.92
N VAL A 106 12.51 7.07 -14.97
CA VAL A 106 12.04 7.85 -16.13
C VAL A 106 10.52 7.74 -16.24
N ALA A 107 9.83 8.87 -16.35
CA ALA A 107 8.38 8.95 -16.55
C ALA A 107 8.00 8.87 -18.04
N GLU A 108 6.97 8.07 -18.31
CA GLU A 108 6.36 7.93 -19.63
C GLU A 108 4.83 8.04 -19.50
N PRO A 109 4.12 8.77 -20.38
CA PRO A 109 2.66 8.77 -20.39
C PRO A 109 2.11 7.35 -20.49
N VAL A 110 0.93 7.11 -19.93
CA VAL A 110 0.21 5.84 -20.14
C VAL A 110 -0.30 5.71 -21.59
N GLY A 111 -0.56 6.83 -22.26
CA GLY A 111 -1.06 6.91 -23.63
C GLY A 111 -2.38 7.68 -23.72
N ILE A 112 -3.31 7.19 -24.53
CA ILE A 112 -4.63 7.84 -24.67
C ILE A 112 -5.54 7.40 -23.53
N ILE A 113 -6.15 8.37 -22.85
CA ILE A 113 -7.07 8.14 -21.73
C ILE A 113 -8.52 8.26 -22.20
N ALA A 114 -9.36 7.29 -21.85
CA ALA A 114 -10.81 7.42 -21.93
C ALA A 114 -11.36 7.96 -20.60
N GLY A 115 -11.92 9.17 -20.63
CA GLY A 115 -12.47 9.85 -19.46
C GLY A 115 -14.00 9.74 -19.39
N VAL A 116 -14.53 8.95 -18.46
CA VAL A 116 -15.99 8.89 -18.22
C VAL A 116 -16.37 9.84 -17.08
N THR A 117 -17.40 10.66 -17.25
CA THR A 117 -17.81 11.68 -16.26
C THR A 117 -19.25 11.49 -15.77
N PRO A 118 -19.56 11.78 -14.50
CA PRO A 118 -20.91 11.68 -13.97
C PRO A 118 -21.73 12.96 -14.22
N VAL A 119 -23.05 12.84 -14.13
CA VAL A 119 -23.98 13.99 -14.15
C VAL A 119 -23.91 14.88 -12.91
N THR A 120 -23.37 14.39 -11.79
CA THR A 120 -23.30 15.11 -10.51
C THR A 120 -22.18 16.16 -10.46
N ASN A 121 -21.04 15.85 -11.07
CA ASN A 121 -19.82 16.67 -11.08
C ASN A 121 -19.32 16.93 -12.51
N PRO A 122 -20.17 17.38 -13.45
CA PRO A 122 -19.86 17.29 -14.89
C PRO A 122 -18.68 18.17 -15.28
N THR A 123 -18.74 19.46 -14.97
CA THR A 123 -17.68 20.43 -15.32
C THR A 123 -16.42 20.20 -14.50
N SER A 124 -16.56 20.03 -13.19
CA SER A 124 -15.42 19.91 -12.28
C SER A 124 -14.62 18.63 -12.52
N THR A 125 -15.27 17.47 -12.76
CA THR A 125 -14.55 16.23 -13.10
C THR A 125 -13.87 16.33 -14.46
N THR A 126 -14.49 17.01 -15.43
CA THR A 126 -13.89 17.25 -16.76
C THR A 126 -12.62 18.08 -16.64
N MET A 127 -12.65 19.17 -15.87
CA MET A 127 -11.49 20.03 -15.67
C MET A 127 -10.37 19.33 -14.91
N PHE A 128 -10.70 18.67 -13.81
CA PHE A 128 -9.76 17.85 -13.03
C PHE A 128 -9.03 16.82 -13.90
N LYS A 129 -9.78 15.99 -14.65
CA LYS A 129 -9.19 14.94 -15.50
C LYS A 129 -8.33 15.52 -16.62
N SER A 130 -8.73 16.65 -17.18
CA SER A 130 -7.98 17.35 -18.22
C SER A 130 -6.62 17.82 -17.70
N LEU A 131 -6.58 18.46 -16.52
CA LEU A 131 -5.34 18.96 -15.92
C LEU A 131 -4.35 17.84 -15.61
N ILE A 132 -4.78 16.77 -14.95
CA ILE A 132 -3.87 15.66 -14.59
C ILE A 132 -3.40 14.88 -15.82
N SER A 133 -4.22 14.78 -16.87
CA SER A 133 -3.85 14.12 -18.13
C SER A 133 -2.83 14.94 -18.91
N ALA A 134 -3.06 16.25 -19.04
CA ALA A 134 -2.12 17.16 -19.70
C ALA A 134 -0.78 17.23 -18.96
N LYS A 135 -0.79 17.32 -17.61
CA LYS A 135 0.41 17.31 -16.78
C LYS A 135 1.27 16.05 -16.98
N THR A 136 0.67 14.96 -17.43
CA THR A 136 1.34 13.67 -17.65
C THR A 136 1.53 13.34 -19.12
N ARG A 137 1.32 14.30 -20.04
CA ARG A 137 1.47 14.15 -21.50
C ARG A 137 0.52 13.11 -22.12
N ASN A 138 -0.66 12.91 -21.52
CA ASN A 138 -1.68 12.00 -22.03
C ASN A 138 -2.81 12.79 -22.72
N PRO A 139 -3.10 12.52 -24.01
CA PRO A 139 -4.35 12.94 -24.62
C PRO A 139 -5.54 12.27 -23.94
N ILE A 140 -6.64 12.99 -23.78
CA ILE A 140 -7.86 12.47 -23.17
C ILE A 140 -9.06 12.62 -24.11
N ILE A 141 -9.87 11.55 -24.20
CA ILE A 141 -11.13 11.52 -24.94
C ILE A 141 -12.25 11.27 -23.93
N PHE A 142 -13.18 12.21 -23.82
CA PHE A 142 -14.27 12.13 -22.86
C PHE A 142 -15.53 11.45 -23.43
N ALA A 143 -16.14 10.61 -22.59
CA ALA A 143 -17.52 10.14 -22.72
C ALA A 143 -18.34 10.79 -21.60
N PHE A 144 -19.07 11.86 -21.92
CA PHE A 144 -19.89 12.56 -20.94
C PHE A 144 -21.24 11.88 -20.74
N HIS A 145 -21.85 12.14 -19.58
CA HIS A 145 -23.22 11.70 -19.34
C HIS A 145 -24.19 12.50 -20.24
N PRO A 146 -25.18 11.86 -20.91
CA PRO A 146 -26.07 12.56 -21.85
C PRO A 146 -26.79 13.79 -21.25
N SER A 147 -27.23 13.70 -20.00
CA SER A 147 -27.87 14.81 -19.27
C SER A 147 -26.93 15.94 -18.83
N ALA A 148 -25.64 15.86 -19.16
CA ALA A 148 -24.63 16.88 -18.83
C ALA A 148 -23.62 17.08 -19.97
N GLN A 149 -24.03 16.77 -21.21
CA GLN A 149 -23.17 16.79 -22.39
C GLN A 149 -22.64 18.20 -22.67
N LYS A 150 -23.51 19.21 -22.66
CA LYS A 150 -23.15 20.58 -23.08
C LYS A 150 -22.22 21.24 -22.07
N CYS A 151 -22.55 21.18 -20.78
CA CYS A 151 -21.71 21.79 -19.74
C CYS A 151 -20.33 21.12 -19.65
N SER A 152 -20.26 19.79 -19.81
CA SER A 152 -18.98 19.08 -19.81
C SER A 152 -18.16 19.40 -21.06
N ALA A 153 -18.78 19.44 -22.25
CA ALA A 153 -18.11 19.82 -23.48
C ALA A 153 -17.57 21.26 -23.42
N GLU A 154 -18.31 22.20 -22.86
CA GLU A 154 -17.86 23.58 -22.66
C GLU A 154 -16.68 23.67 -21.68
N ALA A 155 -16.66 22.86 -20.62
CA ALA A 155 -15.52 22.78 -19.70
C ALA A 155 -14.27 22.19 -20.39
N ALA A 156 -14.43 21.10 -21.15
CA ALA A 156 -13.34 20.50 -21.93
C ALA A 156 -12.79 21.48 -22.98
N LYS A 157 -13.68 22.18 -23.69
CA LYS A 157 -13.33 23.19 -24.69
C LYS A 157 -12.53 24.35 -24.07
N THR A 158 -12.98 24.86 -22.92
CA THR A 158 -12.31 25.96 -22.20
C THR A 158 -10.85 25.61 -21.89
N LEU A 159 -10.61 24.41 -21.37
CA LEU A 159 -9.25 23.97 -21.06
C LEU A 159 -8.45 23.61 -22.31
N ARG A 160 -9.05 22.94 -23.30
CA ARG A 160 -8.40 22.60 -24.57
C ARG A 160 -7.89 23.84 -25.28
N ASP A 161 -8.75 24.85 -25.44
CA ASP A 161 -8.41 26.06 -26.19
C ASP A 161 -7.28 26.83 -25.48
N ALA A 162 -7.30 26.87 -24.14
CA ALA A 162 -6.20 27.44 -23.34
C ALA A 162 -4.90 26.63 -23.44
N ALA A 163 -4.99 25.30 -23.46
CA ALA A 163 -3.85 24.41 -23.63
C ALA A 163 -3.18 24.61 -25.01
N VAL A 164 -3.97 24.58 -26.07
CA VAL A 164 -3.51 24.73 -27.47
C VAL A 164 -2.89 26.11 -27.68
N ALA A 165 -3.50 27.17 -27.16
CA ALA A 165 -2.92 28.52 -27.21
C ALA A 165 -1.54 28.63 -26.52
N ASN A 166 -1.19 27.68 -25.65
CA ASN A 166 0.08 27.64 -24.92
C ASN A 166 1.04 26.53 -25.40
N GLY A 167 0.75 25.92 -26.56
CA GLY A 167 1.64 24.97 -27.22
C GLY A 167 1.28 23.50 -27.01
N ALA A 168 0.09 23.20 -26.47
CA ALA A 168 -0.40 21.81 -26.44
C ALA A 168 -0.85 21.35 -27.84
N PRO A 169 -0.81 20.03 -28.11
CA PRO A 169 -1.38 19.46 -29.33
C PRO A 169 -2.85 19.82 -29.54
N GLU A 170 -3.28 20.04 -30.79
CA GLU A 170 -4.66 20.43 -31.14
C GLU A 170 -5.72 19.48 -30.55
N HIS A 171 -5.42 18.18 -30.55
CA HIS A 171 -6.31 17.12 -30.11
C HIS A 171 -5.97 16.55 -28.72
N CYS A 172 -5.30 17.35 -27.88
CA CYS A 172 -4.95 16.95 -26.51
C CYS A 172 -6.17 16.63 -25.62
N ILE A 173 -7.30 17.28 -25.89
CA ILE A 173 -8.59 17.05 -25.20
C ILE A 173 -9.68 16.93 -26.27
N GLN A 174 -10.40 15.82 -26.25
CA GLN A 174 -11.48 15.51 -27.17
C GLN A 174 -12.68 14.92 -26.41
N TRP A 175 -13.83 14.80 -27.09
CA TRP A 175 -15.03 14.17 -26.51
C TRP A 175 -15.92 13.58 -27.60
N ILE A 176 -16.80 12.67 -27.18
CA ILE A 176 -17.87 12.12 -28.01
C ILE A 176 -18.93 13.22 -28.22
N GLU A 177 -19.18 13.66 -29.45
CA GLU A 177 -20.16 14.72 -29.73
C GLU A 177 -21.61 14.27 -29.50
N GLU A 178 -21.92 13.04 -29.92
CA GLU A 178 -23.23 12.40 -29.78
C GLU A 178 -23.13 11.24 -28.77
N PRO A 179 -23.41 11.47 -27.47
CA PRO A 179 -23.18 10.48 -26.44
C PRO A 179 -24.18 9.32 -26.54
N SER A 180 -23.67 8.08 -26.58
CA SER A 180 -24.47 6.86 -26.48
C SER A 180 -23.73 5.78 -25.70
N ILE A 181 -24.46 4.74 -25.26
CA ILE A 181 -23.86 3.57 -24.60
C ILE A 181 -22.91 2.87 -25.58
N GLU A 182 -23.31 2.77 -26.85
CA GLU A 182 -22.54 2.19 -27.93
C GLU A 182 -21.23 2.96 -28.15
N ALA A 183 -21.29 4.30 -28.23
CA ALA A 183 -20.11 5.13 -28.41
C ALA A 183 -19.15 5.05 -27.20
N THR A 184 -19.69 5.02 -25.99
CA THR A 184 -18.90 4.88 -24.76
C THR A 184 -18.20 3.52 -24.70
N ASN A 185 -18.92 2.44 -25.01
CA ASN A 185 -18.35 1.10 -25.08
C ASN A 185 -17.31 0.98 -26.20
N ALA A 186 -17.56 1.56 -27.37
CA ALA A 186 -16.59 1.60 -28.47
C ALA A 186 -15.30 2.31 -28.04
N LEU A 187 -15.40 3.48 -27.40
CA LEU A 187 -14.22 4.21 -26.88
C LEU A 187 -13.44 3.38 -25.85
N MET A 188 -14.14 2.80 -24.86
CA MET A 188 -13.47 2.02 -23.82
C MET A 188 -12.79 0.76 -24.37
N ASN A 189 -13.31 0.15 -25.43
CA ASN A 189 -12.75 -1.06 -26.03
C ASN A 189 -11.75 -0.80 -27.17
N ASP A 190 -11.65 0.43 -27.69
CA ASP A 190 -10.79 0.72 -28.84
C ASP A 190 -9.29 0.44 -28.57
N PRO A 191 -8.58 -0.34 -29.39
CA PRO A 191 -7.18 -0.71 -29.13
C PRO A 191 -6.19 0.45 -28.92
N GLY A 192 -6.50 1.66 -29.39
CA GLY A 192 -5.65 2.84 -29.18
C GLY A 192 -5.82 3.51 -27.81
N VAL A 193 -6.86 3.20 -27.05
CA VAL A 193 -7.04 3.69 -25.67
C VAL A 193 -6.25 2.82 -24.70
N SER A 194 -5.37 3.46 -23.91
CA SER A 194 -4.45 2.80 -23.00
C SER A 194 -4.98 2.66 -21.56
N LEU A 195 -5.79 3.61 -21.10
CA LEU A 195 -6.30 3.63 -19.73
C LEU A 195 -7.71 4.24 -19.67
N ILE A 196 -8.56 3.71 -18.78
CA ILE A 196 -9.92 4.22 -18.57
C ILE A 196 -10.03 4.87 -17.19
N LEU A 197 -10.40 6.16 -17.15
CA LEU A 197 -10.79 6.87 -15.93
C LEU A 197 -12.32 6.81 -15.78
N ALA A 198 -12.82 5.85 -15.01
CA ALA A 198 -14.26 5.58 -14.91
C ALA A 198 -14.89 6.22 -13.65
N THR A 199 -15.43 7.43 -13.80
CA THR A 199 -16.16 8.12 -12.72
C THR A 199 -17.66 8.12 -13.04
N GLY A 200 -18.38 7.17 -12.46
CA GLY A 200 -19.81 6.97 -12.70
C GLY A 200 -20.39 5.90 -11.79
N GLY A 201 -21.63 5.50 -12.04
CA GLY A 201 -22.29 4.45 -11.27
C GLY A 201 -21.65 3.07 -11.46
N SER A 202 -21.96 2.13 -10.56
CA SER A 202 -21.33 0.80 -10.49
C SER A 202 -21.39 0.01 -11.81
N GLY A 203 -22.46 0.14 -12.59
CA GLY A 203 -22.57 -0.52 -13.90
C GLY A 203 -21.55 -0.03 -14.93
N MET A 204 -21.30 1.28 -14.97
CA MET A 204 -20.29 1.88 -15.85
C MET A 204 -18.88 1.48 -15.42
N VAL A 205 -18.61 1.48 -14.11
CA VAL A 205 -17.31 1.05 -13.57
C VAL A 205 -17.07 -0.42 -13.88
N HIS A 206 -18.09 -1.28 -13.71
CA HIS A 206 -17.98 -2.69 -14.08
C HIS A 206 -17.66 -2.89 -15.57
N SER A 207 -18.29 -2.11 -16.46
CA SER A 207 -17.99 -2.14 -17.90
C SER A 207 -16.54 -1.74 -18.18
N ALA A 208 -16.04 -0.68 -17.55
CA ALA A 208 -14.64 -0.25 -17.70
C ALA A 208 -13.63 -1.34 -17.31
N TYR A 209 -13.83 -2.03 -16.19
CA TYR A 209 -12.96 -3.15 -15.78
C TYR A 209 -13.13 -4.42 -16.63
N SER A 210 -14.20 -4.50 -17.44
CA SER A 210 -14.45 -5.63 -18.35
C SER A 210 -13.85 -5.44 -19.73
N CYS A 211 -13.25 -4.28 -20.02
CA CYS A 211 -12.68 -3.95 -21.34
C CYS A 211 -11.27 -4.55 -21.58
N GLY A 212 -10.73 -5.32 -20.62
CA GLY A 212 -9.38 -5.90 -20.74
C GLY A 212 -8.23 -4.90 -20.66
N LYS A 213 -8.51 -3.67 -20.20
CA LYS A 213 -7.54 -2.57 -20.08
C LYS A 213 -7.36 -2.12 -18.64
N PRO A 214 -6.23 -1.48 -18.30
CA PRO A 214 -6.10 -0.75 -17.04
C PRO A 214 -7.26 0.26 -16.88
N ALA A 215 -8.01 0.11 -15.80
CA ALA A 215 -9.08 1.02 -15.43
C ALA A 215 -8.86 1.54 -14.01
N LEU A 216 -9.09 2.83 -13.83
CA LEU A 216 -9.17 3.50 -12.53
C LEU A 216 -10.63 3.91 -12.34
N GLY A 217 -11.40 2.99 -11.76
CA GLY A 217 -12.79 3.20 -11.41
C GLY A 217 -13.00 3.71 -9.99
N VAL A 218 -14.23 4.14 -9.73
CA VAL A 218 -14.73 4.53 -8.40
C VAL A 218 -15.78 3.54 -7.90
N GLY A 219 -16.33 3.76 -6.71
CA GLY A 219 -17.50 3.06 -6.19
C GLY A 219 -18.55 4.02 -5.63
N PRO A 220 -19.76 3.53 -5.32
CA PRO A 220 -20.76 4.31 -4.59
C PRO A 220 -20.28 4.63 -3.17
N GLY A 221 -20.76 5.75 -2.61
CA GLY A 221 -20.38 6.20 -1.28
C GLY A 221 -21.56 6.13 -0.31
N ASN A 222 -21.64 5.06 0.47
CA ASN A 222 -22.59 4.95 1.58
C ASN A 222 -21.94 5.31 2.93
N VAL A 223 -21.50 6.57 3.06
CA VAL A 223 -20.59 7.00 4.14
C VAL A 223 -21.30 7.06 5.50
N PRO A 224 -20.89 6.25 6.50
CA PRO A 224 -21.32 6.42 7.88
C PRO A 224 -20.52 7.52 8.58
N CYS A 225 -21.18 8.30 9.43
CA CYS A 225 -20.56 9.28 10.31
C CYS A 225 -20.85 8.91 11.77
N TYR A 226 -19.84 8.47 12.51
CA TYR A 226 -19.95 8.17 13.93
C TYR A 226 -19.54 9.38 14.78
N ILE A 227 -20.43 9.88 15.61
CA ILE A 227 -20.18 10.98 16.55
C ILE A 227 -20.11 10.38 17.96
N ASN A 228 -18.88 10.28 18.48
CA ASN A 228 -18.61 9.82 19.82
C ASN A 228 -18.90 10.91 20.85
N LYS A 229 -19.27 10.53 22.07
CA LYS A 229 -19.55 11.47 23.17
C LYS A 229 -18.40 12.39 23.58
N ASN A 230 -17.14 12.00 23.36
CA ASN A 230 -15.98 12.82 23.67
C ASN A 230 -15.60 13.67 22.45
N VAL A 231 -16.36 14.73 22.19
CA VAL A 231 -16.14 15.60 21.03
C VAL A 231 -16.73 16.98 21.23
N ASP A 232 -16.17 18.00 20.55
CA ASP A 232 -16.90 19.22 20.21
C ASP A 232 -18.10 18.88 19.30
N ILE A 233 -19.28 18.79 19.92
CA ILE A 233 -20.52 18.40 19.25
C ILE A 233 -21.06 19.49 18.31
N GLU A 234 -20.86 20.78 18.62
CA GLU A 234 -21.32 21.85 17.74
C GLU A 234 -20.48 21.86 16.45
N ARG A 235 -19.15 21.70 16.56
CA ARG A 235 -18.28 21.44 15.40
C ARG A 235 -18.77 20.24 14.60
N ALA A 236 -18.95 19.08 15.23
CA ALA A 236 -19.37 17.85 14.55
C ALA A 236 -20.70 18.02 13.80
N CYS A 237 -21.69 18.70 14.41
CA CYS A 237 -22.95 19.04 13.75
C CYS A 237 -22.74 19.98 12.56
N THR A 238 -21.94 21.04 12.71
CA THR A 238 -21.70 22.00 11.63
C THR A 238 -20.93 21.38 10.46
N ASP A 239 -19.96 20.50 10.73
CA ASP A 239 -19.20 19.76 9.72
C ASP A 239 -20.12 18.83 8.92
N LEU A 240 -20.95 18.07 9.63
CA LEU A 240 -21.96 17.19 9.05
C LEU A 240 -22.92 17.99 8.14
N ILE A 241 -23.41 19.14 8.61
CA ILE A 241 -24.30 20.00 7.83
C ILE A 241 -23.58 20.52 6.59
N LEU A 242 -22.39 21.09 6.76
CA LEU A 242 -21.60 21.67 5.68
C LEU A 242 -21.35 20.65 4.56
N SER A 243 -20.88 19.46 4.92
CA SER A 243 -20.64 18.40 3.94
C SER A 243 -21.93 17.91 3.29
N LYS A 244 -22.98 17.66 4.08
CA LYS A 244 -24.20 17.04 3.57
C LYS A 244 -25.02 17.98 2.67
N THR A 245 -24.99 19.27 2.92
CA THR A 245 -25.72 20.26 2.11
C THR A 245 -24.94 20.72 0.89
N PHE A 246 -23.62 20.48 0.83
CA PHE A 246 -22.78 20.92 -0.27
C PHE A 246 -23.22 20.32 -1.62
N ASP A 247 -23.61 21.20 -2.54
CA ASP A 247 -24.21 20.90 -3.83
C ASP A 247 -25.43 19.96 -3.68
N ASN A 248 -26.23 20.19 -2.64
CA ASN A 248 -27.34 19.33 -2.21
C ASN A 248 -26.94 17.85 -2.02
N GLY A 249 -25.77 17.59 -1.45
CA GLY A 249 -25.33 16.24 -1.08
C GLY A 249 -24.94 15.35 -2.27
N MET A 250 -24.57 15.95 -3.41
CA MET A 250 -24.19 15.21 -4.62
C MET A 250 -22.75 14.71 -4.66
N ILE A 251 -21.91 15.09 -3.69
CA ILE A 251 -20.59 14.48 -3.52
C ILE A 251 -20.79 13.07 -2.96
N CYS A 252 -20.20 12.06 -3.62
CA CYS A 252 -20.30 10.65 -3.22
C CYS A 252 -19.72 10.40 -1.82
N ALA A 253 -18.73 11.20 -1.42
CA ALA A 253 -18.19 11.16 -0.06
C ALA A 253 -19.09 11.82 1.00
N SER A 254 -20.22 12.44 0.63
CA SER A 254 -21.12 13.02 1.63
C SER A 254 -21.74 11.94 2.52
N GLU A 255 -21.96 12.30 3.77
CA GLU A 255 -22.52 11.43 4.80
C GLU A 255 -23.88 10.89 4.35
N GLN A 256 -24.12 9.60 4.56
CA GLN A 256 -25.41 8.97 4.28
C GLN A 256 -26.15 8.59 5.57
N ALA A 257 -25.42 8.42 6.67
CA ALA A 257 -25.97 8.27 7.99
C ALA A 257 -25.13 9.00 9.04
N VAL A 258 -25.79 9.45 10.09
CA VAL A 258 -25.14 9.84 11.36
C VAL A 258 -25.52 8.84 12.45
N ILE A 259 -24.51 8.40 13.18
CA ILE A 259 -24.57 7.42 14.26
C ILE A 259 -24.08 8.14 15.51
N VAL A 260 -24.96 8.38 16.47
CA VAL A 260 -24.70 9.25 17.61
C VAL A 260 -24.75 8.46 18.91
N ASP A 261 -23.76 8.64 19.79
CA ASP A 261 -23.81 8.08 21.13
C ASP A 261 -25.05 8.60 21.91
N LYS A 262 -25.73 7.69 22.60
CA LYS A 262 -26.95 8.00 23.38
C LYS A 262 -26.73 9.13 24.40
N ASP A 263 -25.52 9.23 24.95
CA ASP A 263 -25.14 10.21 25.97
C ASP A 263 -25.25 11.67 25.44
N ILE A 264 -24.97 11.90 24.16
CA ILE A 264 -24.99 13.23 23.52
C ILE A 264 -26.20 13.46 22.60
N LYS A 265 -27.10 12.47 22.50
CA LYS A 265 -28.27 12.48 21.62
C LYS A 265 -29.13 13.75 21.74
N SER A 266 -29.47 14.15 22.97
CA SER A 266 -30.37 15.29 23.20
C SER A 266 -29.76 16.61 22.74
N GLU A 267 -28.46 16.77 22.95
CA GLU A 267 -27.70 17.95 22.54
C GLU A 267 -27.54 18.00 21.02
N PHE A 268 -27.20 16.87 20.40
CA PHE A 268 -27.17 16.71 18.94
C PHE A 268 -28.50 17.12 18.29
N GLU A 269 -29.63 16.57 18.78
CA GLU A 269 -30.96 16.90 18.24
C GLU A 269 -31.32 18.38 18.41
N SER A 270 -30.87 19.00 19.50
CA SER A 270 -31.08 20.43 19.76
C SER A 270 -30.30 21.30 18.76
N ILE A 271 -29.01 21.02 18.57
CA ILE A 271 -28.12 21.76 17.66
C ILE A 271 -28.57 21.60 16.21
N MET A 272 -28.90 20.39 15.79
CA MET A 272 -29.38 20.13 14.42
C MET A 272 -30.69 20.90 14.13
N LYS A 273 -31.63 20.95 15.09
CA LYS A 273 -32.86 21.76 14.95
C LYS A 273 -32.56 23.26 14.91
N LYS A 274 -31.63 23.75 15.75
CA LYS A 274 -31.17 25.15 15.76
C LYS A 274 -30.65 25.58 14.38
N TYR A 275 -30.00 24.68 13.64
CA TYR A 275 -29.46 24.93 12.30
C TYR A 275 -30.39 24.51 11.14
N SER A 276 -31.71 24.50 11.38
CA SER A 276 -32.75 24.21 10.38
C SER A 276 -32.66 22.79 9.79
N CYS A 277 -32.22 21.80 10.55
CA CYS A 277 -32.40 20.39 10.19
C CYS A 277 -33.70 19.84 10.79
N TYR A 278 -34.42 19.03 10.01
CA TYR A 278 -35.74 18.53 10.36
C TYR A 278 -35.71 17.03 10.64
N PHE A 279 -36.15 16.62 11.84
CA PHE A 279 -36.28 15.22 12.22
C PHE A 279 -37.66 14.71 11.83
N LEU A 280 -37.69 13.71 10.94
CA LEU A 280 -38.91 13.09 10.45
C LEU A 280 -39.52 12.18 11.54
N ASN A 281 -40.85 12.20 11.65
CA ASN A 281 -41.57 11.17 12.39
C ASN A 281 -41.70 9.87 11.57
N GLU A 282 -42.29 8.81 12.13
CA GLU A 282 -42.40 7.50 11.48
C GLU A 282 -43.16 7.57 10.15
N LYS A 283 -44.29 8.28 10.10
CA LYS A 283 -45.10 8.44 8.89
C LYS A 283 -44.36 9.26 7.83
N GLU A 284 -43.74 10.37 8.22
CA GLU A 284 -42.94 11.20 7.31
C GLU A 284 -41.74 10.41 6.77
N THR A 285 -41.12 9.57 7.60
CA THR A 285 -40.00 8.70 7.20
C THR A 285 -40.43 7.71 6.12
N GLU A 286 -41.60 7.09 6.23
CA GLU A 286 -42.14 6.20 5.21
C GLU A 286 -42.41 6.95 3.89
N MET A 287 -43.04 8.12 3.96
CA MET A 287 -43.33 8.96 2.78
C MET A 287 -42.05 9.39 2.05
N VAL A 288 -41.04 9.86 2.81
CA VAL A 288 -39.73 10.22 2.26
C VAL A 288 -39.01 8.99 1.70
N THR A 289 -39.09 7.83 2.37
CA THR A 289 -38.48 6.59 1.89
C THR A 289 -39.02 6.22 0.50
N ASN A 290 -40.34 6.24 0.33
CA ASN A 290 -41.01 5.86 -0.92
C ASN A 290 -40.69 6.82 -2.08
N TYR A 291 -40.38 8.08 -1.79
CA TYR A 291 -39.99 9.06 -2.80
C TYR A 291 -38.48 9.01 -3.12
N VAL A 292 -37.63 8.87 -2.09
CA VAL A 292 -36.17 8.92 -2.19
C VAL A 292 -35.58 7.66 -2.79
N ILE A 293 -36.13 6.48 -2.46
CA ILE A 293 -35.60 5.19 -2.89
C ILE A 293 -36.60 4.49 -3.80
N ASN A 294 -36.14 4.05 -4.96
CA ASN A 294 -36.87 3.10 -5.78
C ASN A 294 -36.71 1.70 -5.13
N THR A 295 -37.72 1.28 -4.37
CA THR A 295 -37.72 0.01 -3.62
C THR A 295 -37.65 -1.23 -4.51
N ALA A 296 -38.08 -1.15 -5.77
CA ALA A 296 -37.97 -2.28 -6.71
C ALA A 296 -36.52 -2.51 -7.17
N LYS A 297 -35.74 -1.44 -7.33
CA LYS A 297 -34.33 -1.51 -7.73
C LYS A 297 -33.36 -1.43 -6.55
N MET A 298 -33.85 -1.11 -5.35
CA MET A 298 -33.06 -0.75 -4.18
C MET A 298 -31.96 0.26 -4.52
N ALA A 299 -32.35 1.34 -5.21
CA ALA A 299 -31.47 2.39 -5.67
C ALA A 299 -32.13 3.76 -5.50
N VAL A 300 -31.30 4.81 -5.40
CA VAL A 300 -31.79 6.19 -5.32
C VAL A 300 -32.69 6.54 -6.51
N ASN A 301 -33.78 7.24 -6.24
CA ASN A 301 -34.62 7.83 -7.28
C ASN A 301 -33.85 8.96 -7.99
N PRO A 302 -33.61 8.90 -9.32
CA PRO A 302 -32.85 9.92 -10.04
C PRO A 302 -33.40 11.35 -9.92
N GLU A 303 -34.71 11.51 -9.70
CA GLU A 303 -35.38 12.81 -9.54
C GLU A 303 -34.97 13.53 -8.24
N VAL A 304 -34.48 12.80 -7.26
CA VAL A 304 -34.10 13.31 -5.93
C VAL A 304 -32.68 13.84 -5.89
N VAL A 305 -31.81 13.33 -6.79
CA VAL A 305 -30.38 13.63 -6.80
C VAL A 305 -30.14 15.13 -6.95
N GLY A 306 -29.48 15.73 -5.96
CA GLY A 306 -29.16 17.16 -5.96
C GLY A 306 -30.33 18.12 -5.80
N LYS A 307 -31.50 17.66 -5.33
CA LYS A 307 -32.61 18.52 -4.92
C LYS A 307 -32.47 18.94 -3.46
N SER A 308 -32.99 20.12 -3.10
CA SER A 308 -32.98 20.58 -1.71
C SER A 308 -33.92 19.75 -0.83
N ALA A 309 -33.67 19.75 0.48
CA ALA A 309 -34.49 19.03 1.45
C ALA A 309 -35.96 19.47 1.41
N ALA A 310 -36.23 20.79 1.27
CA ALA A 310 -37.58 21.33 1.14
C ALA A 310 -38.32 20.82 -0.12
N VAL A 311 -37.63 20.71 -1.27
CA VAL A 311 -38.22 20.18 -2.51
C VAL A 311 -38.53 18.69 -2.37
N ILE A 312 -37.61 17.92 -1.78
CA ILE A 312 -37.80 16.49 -1.53
C ILE A 312 -39.00 16.27 -0.60
N ALA A 313 -39.06 17.03 0.49
CA ALA A 313 -40.16 17.02 1.44
C ALA A 313 -41.50 17.28 0.75
N LYS A 314 -41.59 18.39 0.00
CA LYS A 314 -42.81 18.76 -0.76
C LYS A 314 -43.26 17.64 -1.70
N ASN A 315 -42.34 17.06 -2.46
CA ASN A 315 -42.66 16.01 -3.44
C ASN A 315 -42.99 14.66 -2.78
N ALA A 316 -42.45 14.41 -1.59
CA ALA A 316 -42.85 13.27 -0.75
C ALA A 316 -44.21 13.50 -0.06
N GLY A 317 -44.81 14.68 -0.17
CA GLY A 317 -46.10 15.02 0.44
C GLY A 317 -46.02 15.47 1.90
N ILE A 318 -44.84 15.88 2.37
CA ILE A 318 -44.62 16.42 3.72
C ILE A 318 -44.37 17.93 3.65
N LYS A 319 -44.72 18.67 4.71
CA LYS A 319 -44.51 20.12 4.80
C LYS A 319 -43.44 20.42 5.85
N VAL A 320 -42.33 21.01 5.42
CA VAL A 320 -41.23 21.47 6.26
C VAL A 320 -40.96 22.96 6.00
N PRO A 321 -40.26 23.69 6.89
CA PRO A 321 -39.80 25.05 6.60
C PRO A 321 -38.96 25.13 5.32
N ASP A 322 -39.09 26.21 4.55
CA ASP A 322 -38.40 26.36 3.25
C ASP A 322 -36.87 26.41 3.36
N ASP A 323 -36.37 26.85 4.52
CA ASP A 323 -34.93 26.89 4.87
C ASP A 323 -34.40 25.57 5.42
N THR A 324 -35.21 24.49 5.41
CA THR A 324 -34.79 23.17 5.88
C THR A 324 -33.56 22.70 5.11
N LYS A 325 -32.48 22.45 5.84
CA LYS A 325 -31.18 22.04 5.28
C LYS A 325 -31.09 20.54 5.05
N ILE A 326 -31.52 19.73 6.01
CA ILE A 326 -31.39 18.26 6.00
C ILE A 326 -32.66 17.63 6.57
N LEU A 327 -33.13 16.55 5.96
CA LEU A 327 -34.15 15.65 6.53
C LEU A 327 -33.47 14.47 7.22
N LEU A 328 -33.67 14.32 8.53
CA LEU A 328 -33.13 13.20 9.32
C LEU A 328 -34.22 12.15 9.60
N ALA A 329 -34.02 10.95 9.08
CA ALA A 329 -34.89 9.80 9.33
C ALA A 329 -34.32 8.95 10.46
N LYS A 330 -34.98 8.90 11.62
CA LYS A 330 -34.56 8.03 12.72
C LYS A 330 -34.89 6.57 12.38
N LEU A 331 -33.87 5.73 12.24
CA LEU A 331 -34.03 4.32 11.84
C LEU A 331 -33.59 3.37 12.97
N PRO A 332 -34.15 2.15 13.06
CA PRO A 332 -33.80 1.22 14.14
C PRO A 332 -32.37 0.65 14.06
N LYS A 333 -31.91 0.30 12.85
CA LYS A 333 -30.58 -0.25 12.56
C LYS A 333 -30.25 -0.06 11.07
N PRO A 334 -28.97 -0.05 10.67
CA PRO A 334 -28.59 -0.12 9.26
C PRO A 334 -29.07 -1.45 8.69
N SER A 335 -29.97 -1.40 7.71
CA SER A 335 -30.52 -2.61 7.07
C SER A 335 -31.09 -2.25 5.71
N ILE A 336 -31.06 -3.19 4.79
CA ILE A 336 -31.77 -3.10 3.51
C ILE A 336 -33.30 -3.00 3.71
N GLU A 337 -33.81 -3.49 4.84
CA GLU A 337 -35.21 -3.36 5.29
C GLU A 337 -35.63 -1.91 5.57
N TYR A 338 -34.65 -1.03 5.83
CA TYR A 338 -34.86 0.40 6.00
C TYR A 338 -34.14 1.13 4.86
N PRO A 339 -34.79 1.31 3.68
CA PRO A 339 -34.10 1.69 2.44
C PRO A 339 -33.32 3.01 2.51
N LEU A 340 -33.70 3.94 3.39
CA LEU A 340 -32.92 5.16 3.63
C LEU A 340 -31.51 4.90 4.23
N SER A 341 -31.17 3.65 4.57
CA SER A 341 -29.82 3.23 4.96
C SER A 341 -28.84 3.14 3.78
N ILE A 342 -29.29 3.21 2.53
CA ILE A 342 -28.40 3.19 1.35
C ILE A 342 -28.01 4.61 0.89
N GLU A 343 -27.21 4.72 -0.16
CA GLU A 343 -26.81 6.00 -0.75
C GLU A 343 -28.01 6.79 -1.32
N LYS A 344 -28.08 8.10 -1.02
CA LYS A 344 -29.23 8.97 -1.35
C LYS A 344 -28.89 10.18 -2.21
N LEU A 345 -27.61 10.56 -2.35
CA LEU A 345 -27.11 11.70 -3.15
C LEU A 345 -27.98 12.98 -3.07
N SER A 346 -28.48 13.27 -1.88
CA SER A 346 -29.43 14.33 -1.56
C SER A 346 -29.32 14.67 -0.06
N PRO A 347 -29.84 15.81 0.42
CA PRO A 347 -29.80 16.21 1.83
C PRO A 347 -30.81 15.45 2.70
N VAL A 348 -30.80 14.12 2.59
CA VAL A 348 -31.54 13.17 3.43
C VAL A 348 -30.53 12.28 4.13
N LEU A 349 -30.68 12.08 5.43
CA LEU A 349 -29.72 11.39 6.28
C LEU A 349 -30.43 10.34 7.14
N ALA A 350 -29.90 9.12 7.18
CA ALA A 350 -30.30 8.17 8.19
C ALA A 350 -29.72 8.59 9.55
N TYR A 351 -30.49 8.43 10.62
CA TYR A 351 -30.10 8.80 11.97
C TYR A 351 -30.24 7.60 12.90
N PHE A 352 -29.13 7.23 13.53
CA PHE A 352 -29.04 6.12 14.48
C PHE A 352 -28.55 6.64 15.83
N VAL A 353 -29.09 6.06 16.90
CA VAL A 353 -28.62 6.30 18.27
C VAL A 353 -28.06 5.00 18.81
N VAL A 354 -26.80 5.01 19.24
CA VAL A 354 -26.08 3.82 19.71
C VAL A 354 -25.69 3.96 21.17
N LYS A 355 -25.52 2.83 21.86
CA LYS A 355 -25.20 2.81 23.29
C LYS A 355 -23.73 3.14 23.59
N ASP A 356 -22.82 2.76 22.69
CA ASP A 356 -21.38 2.87 22.87
C ASP A 356 -20.65 2.78 21.51
N ALA A 357 -19.34 3.01 21.53
CA ALA A 357 -18.48 2.94 20.36
C ALA A 357 -18.48 1.56 19.68
N LYS A 358 -18.63 0.47 20.43
CA LYS A 358 -18.68 -0.88 19.85
C LYS A 358 -19.88 -1.04 18.93
N GLU A 359 -21.05 -0.58 19.37
CA GLU A 359 -22.26 -0.56 18.54
C GLU A 359 -22.16 0.46 17.40
N GLY A 360 -21.56 1.63 17.65
CA GLY A 360 -21.27 2.62 16.61
C GLY A 360 -20.43 2.06 15.46
N PHE A 361 -19.39 1.30 15.79
CA PHE A 361 -18.52 0.63 14.83
C PHE A 361 -19.28 -0.48 14.08
N GLU A 362 -20.15 -1.22 14.76
CA GLU A 362 -20.99 -2.22 14.10
C GLU A 362 -21.92 -1.58 13.07
N TYR A 363 -22.61 -0.50 13.44
CA TYR A 363 -23.54 0.19 12.54
C TYR A 363 -22.81 0.82 11.36
N ALA A 364 -21.63 1.38 11.58
CA ALA A 364 -20.80 1.90 10.49
C ALA A 364 -20.39 0.79 9.52
N LYS A 365 -19.96 -0.39 10.02
CA LYS A 365 -19.63 -1.54 9.15
C LYS A 365 -20.84 -2.01 8.34
N GLU A 366 -22.02 -2.09 8.94
CA GLU A 366 -23.24 -2.49 8.23
C GLU A 366 -23.64 -1.47 7.16
N MET A 367 -23.56 -0.17 7.44
CA MET A 367 -23.74 0.89 6.43
C MET A 367 -22.79 0.70 5.24
N LEU A 368 -21.51 0.43 5.49
CA LEU A 368 -20.54 0.20 4.41
C LEU A 368 -20.89 -1.03 3.56
N LYS A 369 -21.39 -2.11 4.17
CA LYS A 369 -21.84 -3.31 3.42
C LYS A 369 -23.02 -3.01 2.50
N LEU A 370 -23.83 -1.99 2.81
CA LEU A 370 -24.94 -1.50 1.98
C LEU A 370 -24.47 -0.54 0.86
N GLY A 371 -23.33 -0.85 0.21
CA GLY A 371 -22.86 -0.11 -0.97
C GLY A 371 -21.90 1.05 -0.68
N GLY A 372 -21.18 1.05 0.44
CA GLY A 372 -20.13 2.03 0.76
C GLY A 372 -18.71 1.46 0.89
N LEU A 373 -18.55 0.13 0.75
CA LEU A 373 -17.27 -0.55 0.88
C LEU A 373 -16.18 0.10 0.02
N GLY A 374 -15.05 0.39 0.65
CA GLY A 374 -13.89 0.97 -0.02
C GLY A 374 -13.90 2.49 -0.17
N HIS A 375 -15.06 3.16 -0.01
CA HIS A 375 -15.18 4.58 -0.28
C HIS A 375 -14.66 5.46 0.87
N SER A 376 -15.54 5.85 1.80
CA SER A 376 -15.18 6.72 2.93
C SER A 376 -15.97 6.36 4.19
N ALA A 377 -15.40 6.66 5.36
CA ALA A 377 -16.08 6.62 6.66
C ALA A 377 -15.63 7.81 7.51
N VAL A 378 -16.48 8.27 8.43
CA VAL A 378 -16.25 9.51 9.20
C VAL A 378 -16.38 9.22 10.69
N ILE A 379 -15.48 9.79 11.48
CA ILE A 379 -15.55 9.78 12.94
C ILE A 379 -15.35 11.19 13.50
N HIS A 380 -16.22 11.60 14.41
CA HIS A 380 -16.03 12.79 15.23
C HIS A 380 -15.76 12.33 16.67
N SER A 381 -14.53 12.55 17.13
CA SER A 381 -14.01 12.15 18.45
C SER A 381 -12.70 12.87 18.73
N ASP A 382 -12.52 13.40 19.93
CA ASP A 382 -11.24 13.94 20.41
C ASP A 382 -10.37 12.86 21.08
N ASP A 383 -10.84 11.61 21.14
CA ASP A 383 -10.03 10.43 21.47
C ASP A 383 -9.30 9.90 20.22
N GLU A 384 -8.00 10.18 20.14
CA GLU A 384 -7.13 9.76 19.03
C GLU A 384 -7.02 8.23 18.92
N LYS A 385 -7.05 7.51 20.05
CA LYS A 385 -6.96 6.04 20.05
C LYS A 385 -8.21 5.46 19.39
N LEU A 386 -9.38 6.00 19.74
CA LEU A 386 -10.64 5.59 19.13
C LEU A 386 -10.68 5.87 17.62
N CYS A 387 -10.13 7.02 17.18
CA CYS A 387 -9.99 7.32 15.75
C CYS A 387 -9.11 6.31 15.01
N LYS A 388 -7.98 5.89 15.61
CA LYS A 388 -7.10 4.85 15.04
C LYS A 388 -7.81 3.49 14.99
N GLU A 389 -8.47 3.09 16.07
CA GLU A 389 -9.25 1.85 16.12
C GLU A 389 -10.35 1.85 15.04
N TYR A 390 -11.05 2.97 14.84
CA TYR A 390 -12.03 3.12 13.75
C TYR A 390 -11.37 2.94 12.37
N GLY A 391 -10.17 3.49 12.18
CA GLY A 391 -9.35 3.30 11.00
C GLY A 391 -8.97 1.85 10.72
N GLU A 392 -8.64 1.07 11.76
CA GLU A 392 -8.28 -0.35 11.63
C GLU A 392 -9.48 -1.22 11.25
N VAL A 393 -10.70 -0.87 11.67
CA VAL A 393 -11.88 -1.71 11.48
C VAL A 393 -12.72 -1.35 10.24
N MET A 394 -12.69 -0.09 9.79
CA MET A 394 -13.51 0.35 8.64
C MET A 394 -12.84 0.00 7.32
N LYS A 395 -13.55 -0.76 6.48
CA LYS A 395 -13.06 -1.18 5.16
C LYS A 395 -13.27 -0.10 4.10
N VAL A 396 -12.53 1.00 4.20
CA VAL A 396 -12.60 2.16 3.31
C VAL A 396 -11.21 2.67 2.92
N GLY A 397 -11.11 3.42 1.82
CA GLY A 397 -9.87 4.07 1.40
C GLY A 397 -9.59 5.40 2.11
N ARG A 398 -10.62 6.04 2.66
CA ARG A 398 -10.52 7.29 3.42
C ARG A 398 -11.29 7.19 4.73
N VAL A 399 -10.60 7.43 5.84
CA VAL A 399 -11.23 7.70 7.13
C VAL A 399 -11.03 9.15 7.46
N ILE A 400 -12.13 9.89 7.63
CA ILE A 400 -12.12 11.32 7.92
C ILE A 400 -12.41 11.51 9.39
N ALA A 401 -11.46 12.10 10.12
CA ALA A 401 -11.60 12.40 11.53
C ALA A 401 -11.84 13.90 11.72
N ASN A 402 -12.89 14.27 12.48
CA ASN A 402 -13.18 15.64 12.88
C ASN A 402 -13.17 16.66 11.72
N SER A 403 -13.81 16.32 10.60
CA SER A 403 -13.90 17.21 9.43
C SER A 403 -15.13 16.87 8.58
N PRO A 404 -15.64 17.82 7.79
CA PRO A 404 -16.72 17.58 6.82
C PRO A 404 -16.31 16.49 5.83
N SER A 405 -17.12 15.44 5.64
CA SER A 405 -16.72 14.27 4.85
C SER A 405 -16.45 14.58 3.38
N SER A 406 -17.31 15.38 2.74
CA SER A 406 -17.19 15.70 1.31
C SER A 406 -15.87 16.39 1.02
N GLN A 407 -15.55 17.45 1.77
CA GLN A 407 -14.33 18.24 1.63
C GLN A 407 -13.10 17.46 2.10
N GLY A 408 -13.21 16.69 3.19
CA GLY A 408 -12.13 15.86 3.68
C GLY A 408 -11.76 14.71 2.74
N ALA A 409 -12.75 14.08 2.10
CA ALA A 409 -12.49 12.96 1.18
C ALA A 409 -11.91 13.41 -0.15
N ILE A 410 -12.35 14.55 -0.70
CA ILE A 410 -11.78 15.08 -1.95
C ILE A 410 -10.35 15.58 -1.73
N GLY A 411 -10.01 16.08 -0.54
CA GLY A 411 -8.63 16.35 -0.10
C GLY A 411 -8.21 17.84 -0.14
N ASP A 412 -7.04 18.12 0.43
CA ASP A 412 -6.31 19.42 0.47
C ASP A 412 -7.00 20.61 1.18
N ILE A 413 -8.32 20.55 1.41
CA ILE A 413 -9.07 21.65 2.06
C ILE A 413 -8.90 21.64 3.58
N TYR A 414 -9.11 20.48 4.21
CA TYR A 414 -9.03 20.29 5.67
C TYR A 414 -7.98 19.26 6.08
N ASN A 415 -7.32 18.62 5.12
CA ASN A 415 -6.36 17.55 5.38
C ASN A 415 -5.35 17.42 4.24
N THR A 416 -4.44 16.45 4.36
CA THR A 416 -3.34 16.21 3.43
C THR A 416 -3.66 15.18 2.34
N ASN A 417 -4.93 14.79 2.17
CA ASN A 417 -5.29 13.87 1.09
C ASN A 417 -5.08 14.56 -0.27
N THR A 418 -4.60 13.81 -1.26
CA THR A 418 -4.43 14.33 -2.62
C THR A 418 -5.77 14.85 -3.17
N PRO A 419 -5.85 16.09 -3.67
CA PRO A 419 -7.10 16.65 -4.14
C PRO A 419 -7.58 15.91 -5.41
N SER A 420 -8.81 15.39 -5.40
CA SER A 420 -9.33 14.58 -6.50
C SER A 420 -10.85 14.54 -6.56
N LEU A 421 -11.36 14.35 -7.78
CA LEU A 421 -12.78 14.04 -8.04
C LEU A 421 -12.95 12.64 -8.63
N THR A 422 -11.96 11.77 -8.46
CA THR A 422 -12.01 10.34 -8.77
C THR A 422 -11.42 9.57 -7.60
N LEU A 423 -12.29 9.11 -6.71
CA LEU A 423 -11.94 8.48 -5.45
C LEU A 423 -11.98 6.96 -5.61
N GLY A 424 -10.83 6.30 -5.67
CA GLY A 424 -10.76 4.85 -5.86
C GLY A 424 -11.21 4.10 -4.61
N CYS A 425 -12.02 3.05 -4.75
CA CYS A 425 -12.54 2.28 -3.61
C CYS A 425 -11.75 0.98 -3.30
N GLY A 426 -10.60 0.78 -3.92
CA GLY A 426 -9.75 -0.40 -3.73
C GLY A 426 -10.44 -1.73 -3.97
N SER A 427 -9.82 -2.82 -3.50
CA SER A 427 -10.33 -4.18 -3.70
C SER A 427 -11.72 -4.40 -3.10
N TYR A 428 -12.06 -3.71 -2.01
CA TYR A 428 -13.39 -3.77 -1.38
C TYR A 428 -14.49 -3.24 -2.31
N GLY A 429 -14.21 -2.16 -3.04
CA GLY A 429 -15.10 -1.58 -4.05
C GLY A 429 -14.87 -2.10 -5.47
N ARG A 430 -14.08 -3.17 -5.65
CA ARG A 430 -13.69 -3.74 -6.95
C ARG A 430 -12.96 -2.73 -7.85
N ASN A 431 -12.04 -1.97 -7.27
CA ASN A 431 -11.19 -1.02 -7.98
C ASN A 431 -9.71 -1.34 -7.80
N SER A 432 -8.90 -0.87 -8.75
CA SER A 432 -7.44 -1.06 -8.80
C SER A 432 -6.66 -0.24 -7.76
N THR A 433 -7.27 0.79 -7.17
CA THR A 433 -6.62 1.65 -6.17
C THR A 433 -7.59 2.15 -5.13
N THR A 434 -7.11 2.38 -3.90
CA THR A 434 -7.82 3.12 -2.84
C THR A 434 -7.50 4.62 -2.87
N SER A 435 -6.50 5.04 -3.65
CA SER A 435 -6.03 6.43 -3.67
C SER A 435 -7.06 7.38 -4.28
N ASN A 436 -6.97 8.64 -3.87
CA ASN A 436 -7.47 9.75 -4.67
C ASN A 436 -6.63 9.81 -5.95
N VAL A 437 -7.27 9.56 -7.11
CA VAL A 437 -6.55 9.46 -8.38
C VAL A 437 -5.93 10.81 -8.73
N SER A 438 -4.68 10.80 -9.18
CA SER A 438 -3.93 11.97 -9.65
C SER A 438 -2.93 11.56 -10.75
N THR A 439 -2.08 12.50 -11.16
CA THR A 439 -0.95 12.39 -12.08
C THR A 439 -0.06 11.15 -11.85
N VAL A 440 0.21 10.77 -10.59
CA VAL A 440 1.00 9.57 -10.26
C VAL A 440 0.40 8.27 -10.81
N ASN A 441 -0.91 8.26 -11.09
CA ASN A 441 -1.61 7.11 -11.66
C ASN A 441 -1.64 7.12 -13.19
N LEU A 442 -1.16 8.19 -13.83
CA LEU A 442 -1.24 8.42 -15.27
C LEU A 442 0.15 8.41 -15.95
N ILE A 443 1.16 7.89 -15.24
CA ILE A 443 2.49 7.65 -15.78
C ILE A 443 2.92 6.21 -15.56
N ASN A 444 3.68 5.68 -16.51
CA ASN A 444 4.53 4.52 -16.31
C ASN A 444 5.89 4.99 -15.81
N LYS A 445 6.46 4.25 -14.85
CA LYS A 445 7.82 4.48 -14.35
C LYS A 445 8.76 3.41 -14.89
N LYS A 446 9.71 3.82 -15.72
CA LYS A 446 10.81 2.96 -16.16
C LYS A 446 11.99 3.13 -15.21
N ARG A 447 12.49 2.03 -14.65
CA ARG A 447 13.67 2.05 -13.77
C ARG A 447 14.89 1.51 -14.52
N ILE A 448 15.91 2.34 -14.68
CA ILE A 448 17.24 1.94 -15.12
C ILE A 448 18.00 1.54 -13.86
N ALA A 449 18.45 0.30 -13.77
CA ALA A 449 19.18 -0.22 -12.63
C ALA A 449 20.61 -0.62 -13.05
N GLU A 450 21.60 -0.06 -12.36
CA GLU A 450 23.00 -0.32 -12.66
C GLU A 450 23.47 -1.65 -12.06
N ARG A 451 24.47 -2.27 -12.71
CA ARG A 451 25.09 -3.48 -12.17
C ARG A 451 25.83 -3.13 -10.88
N ARG A 452 25.45 -3.79 -9.80
CA ARG A 452 26.20 -3.76 -8.53
C ARG A 452 26.89 -5.09 -8.30
N VAL A 453 28.08 -5.04 -7.70
CA VAL A 453 28.79 -6.24 -7.25
C VAL A 453 28.43 -6.51 -5.80
N ASN A 454 28.25 -7.79 -5.46
CA ASN A 454 28.06 -8.18 -4.07
C ASN A 454 29.35 -7.88 -3.29
N MET A 455 29.18 -7.23 -2.13
CA MET A 455 30.27 -7.03 -1.18
C MET A 455 30.96 -8.37 -0.90
N GLN A 456 32.26 -8.43 -1.17
CA GLN A 456 33.12 -9.54 -0.79
C GLN A 456 33.72 -9.27 0.58
N TRP A 457 34.10 -10.32 1.28
CA TRP A 457 34.57 -10.30 2.65
C TRP A 457 35.50 -11.48 2.91
N PHE A 458 36.40 -11.28 3.86
CA PHE A 458 37.37 -12.28 4.30
C PHE A 458 37.36 -12.32 5.83
N LYS A 459 36.80 -13.39 6.41
CA LYS A 459 36.70 -13.60 7.86
C LYS A 459 37.42 -14.91 8.21
N ILE A 460 38.41 -14.78 9.09
CA ILE A 460 39.29 -15.84 9.60
C ILE A 460 39.29 -15.77 11.13
N PRO A 461 39.82 -16.78 11.86
CA PRO A 461 39.97 -16.69 13.30
C PRO A 461 40.65 -15.39 13.71
N PRO A 462 40.15 -14.70 14.76
CA PRO A 462 40.74 -13.45 15.23
C PRO A 462 42.15 -13.65 15.79
N LYS A 463 42.54 -14.88 16.15
CA LYS A 463 43.87 -15.23 16.67
C LYS A 463 44.41 -16.47 15.94
N ILE A 464 45.57 -16.31 15.31
CA ILE A 464 46.29 -17.39 14.63
C ILE A 464 47.72 -17.40 15.16
N TYR A 465 48.11 -18.49 15.82
CA TYR A 465 49.47 -18.73 16.29
C TYR A 465 50.11 -19.79 15.40
N PHE A 466 51.36 -19.57 14.98
CA PHE A 466 52.11 -20.50 14.15
C PHE A 466 53.55 -20.59 14.64
N GLU A 467 54.35 -21.50 14.07
CA GLU A 467 55.69 -21.94 14.50
C GLU A 467 55.72 -23.09 15.51
N ASN A 468 56.87 -23.77 15.52
CA ASN A 468 57.14 -24.90 16.41
C ASN A 468 57.02 -24.48 17.88
N GLY A 469 56.16 -25.16 18.63
CA GLY A 469 55.89 -24.86 20.03
C GLY A 469 54.80 -23.83 20.28
N SER A 470 54.11 -23.33 19.23
CA SER A 470 52.99 -22.38 19.37
C SER A 470 51.83 -22.88 20.24
N VAL A 471 51.69 -24.20 20.44
CA VAL A 471 50.74 -24.79 21.41
C VAL A 471 50.94 -24.31 22.85
N GLN A 472 52.11 -23.74 23.18
CA GLN A 472 52.36 -23.09 24.46
C GLN A 472 51.38 -21.95 24.78
N TYR A 473 50.74 -21.35 23.77
CA TYR A 473 49.71 -20.32 23.99
C TYR A 473 48.58 -20.80 24.92
N LEU A 474 48.27 -22.10 24.94
CA LEU A 474 47.27 -22.66 25.87
C LEU A 474 47.60 -22.41 27.35
N GLU A 475 48.88 -22.22 27.70
CA GLU A 475 49.31 -21.83 29.06
C GLU A 475 48.85 -20.41 29.42
N HIS A 476 48.72 -19.53 28.43
CA HIS A 476 48.47 -18.10 28.60
C HIS A 476 47.09 -17.65 28.09
N MET A 477 46.31 -18.53 27.45
CA MET A 477 44.98 -18.20 26.94
C MET A 477 44.05 -17.75 28.09
N PRO A 478 43.44 -16.55 28.02
CA PRO A 478 42.61 -16.03 29.11
C PRO A 478 41.23 -16.72 29.14
N ASP A 479 40.62 -16.72 30.33
CA ASP A 479 39.23 -17.17 30.59
C ASP A 479 38.94 -18.59 30.10
N ILE A 480 39.85 -19.52 30.42
CA ILE A 480 39.63 -20.96 30.25
C ILE A 480 40.02 -21.69 31.53
N SER A 481 39.15 -22.60 31.97
CA SER A 481 39.26 -23.39 33.20
C SER A 481 38.70 -24.81 33.06
N ARG A 482 37.94 -25.09 32.00
CA ARG A 482 37.35 -26.40 31.69
C ARG A 482 37.50 -26.71 30.20
N ALA A 483 38.55 -27.46 29.85
CA ALA A 483 38.89 -27.79 28.47
C ALA A 483 38.32 -29.16 28.03
N PHE A 484 37.52 -29.18 26.98
CA PHE A 484 37.05 -30.41 26.35
C PHE A 484 37.84 -30.66 25.06
N ILE A 485 38.66 -31.70 25.04
CA ILE A 485 39.56 -32.01 23.93
C ILE A 485 38.84 -32.98 22.97
N VAL A 486 38.54 -32.52 21.76
CA VAL A 486 37.92 -33.33 20.69
C VAL A 486 39.01 -33.82 19.75
N THR A 487 39.13 -35.14 19.60
CA THR A 487 40.24 -35.78 18.88
C THR A 487 39.83 -37.16 18.34
N ASP A 488 40.72 -37.79 17.58
CA ASP A 488 40.59 -39.20 17.18
C ASP A 488 41.54 -40.14 17.97
N PRO A 489 41.36 -41.48 17.89
CA PRO A 489 42.20 -42.44 18.60
C PRO A 489 43.67 -42.47 18.16
N VAL A 490 43.99 -42.01 16.94
CA VAL A 490 45.36 -41.98 16.40
C VAL A 490 46.17 -40.91 17.12
N MET A 491 45.58 -39.73 17.35
CA MET A 491 46.25 -38.63 18.07
C MET A 491 46.59 -38.99 19.51
N ILE A 492 45.79 -39.86 20.16
CA ILE A 492 46.13 -40.43 21.48
C ILE A 492 47.37 -41.32 21.37
N LYS A 493 47.39 -42.25 20.39
CA LYS A 493 48.51 -43.19 20.19
C LYS A 493 49.82 -42.47 19.88
N LEU A 494 49.76 -41.37 19.12
CA LEU A 494 50.92 -40.50 18.82
C LEU A 494 51.36 -39.63 20.00
N GLY A 495 50.59 -39.58 21.09
CA GLY A 495 50.91 -38.82 22.29
C GLY A 495 50.67 -37.31 22.15
N TYR A 496 49.93 -36.85 21.15
CA TYR A 496 49.69 -35.43 20.91
C TYR A 496 48.76 -34.79 21.93
N VAL A 497 47.75 -35.54 22.40
CA VAL A 497 46.91 -35.10 23.52
C VAL A 497 47.74 -34.83 24.78
N LYS A 498 48.82 -35.59 25.02
CA LYS A 498 49.72 -35.34 26.17
C LYS A 498 50.42 -33.98 26.08
N LYS A 499 50.77 -33.54 24.87
CA LYS A 499 51.42 -32.23 24.63
C LYS A 499 50.45 -31.08 24.92
N VAL A 500 49.18 -31.20 24.49
CA VAL A 500 48.12 -30.22 24.82
C VAL A 500 47.89 -30.16 26.33
N LEU A 501 47.72 -31.32 26.98
CA LEU A 501 47.53 -31.42 28.43
C LEU A 501 48.71 -30.86 29.22
N TYR A 502 49.94 -31.02 28.73
CA TYR A 502 51.14 -30.48 29.37
C TYR A 502 51.03 -28.96 29.55
N TYR A 503 50.68 -28.22 28.49
CA TYR A 503 50.54 -26.75 28.57
C TYR A 503 49.30 -26.30 29.33
N LEU A 504 48.19 -27.02 29.26
CA LEU A 504 47.02 -26.74 30.10
C LEU A 504 47.32 -26.91 31.60
N ARG A 505 48.16 -27.88 31.97
CA ARG A 505 48.58 -28.12 33.37
C ARG A 505 49.61 -27.12 33.88
N LYS A 506 50.31 -26.40 33.01
CA LYS A 506 51.24 -25.32 33.38
C LYS A 506 50.55 -24.01 33.74
N ARG A 507 49.25 -23.89 33.45
CA ARG A 507 48.45 -22.69 33.75
C ARG A 507 48.46 -22.38 35.24
N LYS A 508 48.47 -21.09 35.59
CA LYS A 508 48.36 -20.63 36.99
C LYS A 508 47.02 -21.00 37.62
N ILE A 509 45.95 -20.95 36.83
CA ILE A 509 44.62 -21.43 37.21
C ILE A 509 44.48 -22.82 36.61
N TYR A 510 44.20 -23.81 37.45
CA TYR A 510 44.02 -25.19 37.02
C TYR A 510 42.90 -25.27 35.96
N CYS A 511 43.23 -25.85 34.81
CA CYS A 511 42.26 -26.14 33.76
C CYS A 511 41.91 -27.62 33.83
N HIS A 512 40.71 -27.93 34.31
CA HIS A 512 40.20 -29.29 34.30
C HIS A 512 39.98 -29.72 32.85
N SER A 513 40.36 -30.94 32.47
CA SER A 513 40.30 -31.38 31.07
C SER A 513 39.68 -32.76 30.92
N GLU A 514 38.76 -32.88 29.97
CA GLU A 514 38.20 -34.15 29.49
C GLU A 514 38.51 -34.37 28.02
N ILE A 515 38.52 -35.63 27.59
CA ILE A 515 38.94 -36.03 26.24
C ILE A 515 37.81 -36.83 25.61
N PHE A 516 37.32 -36.36 24.46
CA PHE A 516 36.45 -37.10 23.56
C PHE A 516 37.27 -37.56 22.35
N SER A 517 37.56 -38.85 22.27
CA SER A 517 38.45 -39.43 21.26
C SER A 517 37.76 -40.33 20.24
N GLU A 518 36.43 -40.26 20.15
CA GLU A 518 35.63 -41.16 19.31
C GLU A 518 35.35 -40.60 17.91
N VAL A 519 36.06 -39.55 17.48
CA VAL A 519 35.81 -38.95 16.17
C VAL A 519 36.31 -39.87 15.05
N GLU A 520 35.39 -40.34 14.22
CA GLU A 520 35.69 -41.06 12.99
C GLU A 520 35.99 -40.12 11.79
N PRO A 521 36.63 -40.62 10.72
CA PRO A 521 36.69 -39.90 9.45
C PRO A 521 35.29 -39.58 8.92
N ASP A 522 35.09 -38.38 8.37
CA ASP A 522 33.79 -37.89 7.88
C ASP A 522 32.69 -37.95 8.98
N PRO A 523 32.85 -37.20 10.08
CA PRO A 523 32.11 -37.40 11.32
C PRO A 523 30.60 -37.30 11.10
N SER A 524 29.85 -38.18 11.74
CA SER A 524 28.40 -38.17 11.59
C SER A 524 27.66 -37.33 12.62
N VAL A 525 26.40 -36.99 12.32
CA VAL A 525 25.49 -36.27 13.23
C VAL A 525 25.42 -36.97 14.59
N GLU A 526 25.40 -38.30 14.62
CA GLU A 526 25.31 -39.08 15.85
C GLU A 526 26.58 -38.94 16.72
N THR A 527 27.77 -38.97 16.12
CA THR A 527 29.03 -38.74 16.86
C THR A 527 29.07 -37.34 17.44
N ILE A 528 28.60 -36.33 16.70
CA ILE A 528 28.49 -34.95 17.18
C ILE A 528 27.55 -34.88 18.39
N MET A 529 26.36 -35.48 18.29
CA MET A 529 25.40 -35.44 19.40
C MET A 529 25.88 -36.20 20.65
N ARG A 530 26.65 -37.29 20.51
CA ARG A 530 27.32 -37.93 21.66
C ARG A 530 28.31 -36.99 22.34
N GLY A 531 29.16 -36.32 21.55
CA GLY A 531 30.09 -35.32 22.08
C GLY A 531 29.38 -34.17 22.80
N VAL A 532 28.26 -33.69 22.24
CA VAL A 532 27.41 -32.67 22.87
C VAL A 532 26.85 -33.14 24.21
N GLU A 533 26.44 -34.39 24.34
CA GLU A 533 25.94 -34.95 25.60
C GLU A 533 27.02 -34.95 26.69
N GLU A 534 28.24 -35.35 26.35
CA GLU A 534 29.38 -35.30 27.26
C GLU A 534 29.76 -33.85 27.61
N MET A 535 29.74 -32.92 26.64
CA MET A 535 29.92 -31.48 26.91
C MET A 535 28.84 -30.92 27.83
N ARG A 536 27.60 -31.40 27.78
CA ARG A 536 26.54 -30.97 28.71
C ARG A 536 26.79 -31.44 30.14
N LYS A 537 27.39 -32.62 30.34
CA LYS A 537 27.79 -33.11 31.67
C LYS A 537 29.01 -32.36 32.19
N PHE A 538 29.95 -32.04 31.30
CA PHE A 538 31.22 -31.41 31.64
C PHE A 538 31.17 -29.88 31.68
N GLU A 539 30.25 -29.22 30.99
CA GLU A 539 30.15 -27.76 30.91
C GLU A 539 31.50 -27.05 30.58
N PRO A 540 32.11 -27.30 29.41
CA PRO A 540 33.39 -26.69 29.06
C PRO A 540 33.29 -25.20 28.71
N ASP A 541 34.29 -24.43 29.13
CA ASP A 541 34.50 -23.04 28.69
C ASP A 541 35.46 -22.93 27.49
N VAL A 542 36.13 -24.04 27.12
CA VAL A 542 36.90 -24.16 25.88
C VAL A 542 36.82 -25.57 25.29
N ILE A 543 36.61 -25.64 23.98
CA ILE A 543 36.75 -26.83 23.16
C ILE A 543 38.09 -26.75 22.44
N ILE A 544 38.92 -27.78 22.57
CA ILE A 544 40.19 -27.90 21.84
C ILE A 544 40.05 -29.01 20.82
N ALA A 545 39.89 -28.64 19.56
CA ALA A 545 39.90 -29.56 18.44
C ALA A 545 41.35 -29.88 18.05
N LEU A 546 41.79 -31.10 18.33
CA LEU A 546 43.13 -31.59 17.99
C LEU A 546 42.99 -32.75 17.01
N GLY A 547 43.43 -32.57 15.77
CA GLY A 547 43.35 -33.63 14.77
C GLY A 547 43.30 -33.10 13.34
N GLY A 548 42.97 -33.97 12.40
CA GLY A 548 42.72 -33.57 11.02
C GLY A 548 41.37 -32.88 10.82
N GLY A 549 41.01 -32.62 9.56
CA GLY A 549 39.74 -31.97 9.19
C GLY A 549 38.51 -32.59 9.87
N SER A 550 38.43 -33.92 9.94
CA SER A 550 37.33 -34.63 10.61
C SER A 550 37.19 -34.30 12.10
N ALA A 551 38.30 -34.20 12.85
CA ALA A 551 38.28 -33.85 14.27
C ALA A 551 37.81 -32.40 14.48
N ILE A 552 38.28 -31.50 13.63
CA ILE A 552 37.92 -30.07 13.69
C ILE A 552 36.47 -29.85 13.27
N ASP A 553 36.01 -30.52 12.22
CA ASP A 553 34.63 -30.41 11.73
C ASP A 553 33.64 -30.98 12.75
N ALA A 554 33.98 -32.10 13.40
CA ALA A 554 33.20 -32.66 14.50
C ALA A 554 33.14 -31.68 15.68
N ALA A 555 34.28 -31.08 16.06
CA ALA A 555 34.32 -30.11 17.15
C ALA A 555 33.48 -28.87 16.86
N LYS A 556 33.46 -28.36 15.61
CA LYS A 556 32.58 -27.27 15.20
C LYS A 556 31.10 -27.63 15.30
N GLY A 557 30.73 -28.83 14.88
CA GLY A 557 29.37 -29.34 15.04
C GLY A 557 28.98 -29.47 16.51
N MET A 558 29.87 -30.03 17.34
CA MET A 558 29.65 -30.15 18.78
C MET A 558 29.50 -28.78 19.44
N TRP A 559 30.35 -27.83 19.08
CA TRP A 559 30.29 -26.45 19.54
C TRP A 559 28.93 -25.81 19.22
N LEU A 560 28.47 -25.92 17.96
CA LEU A 560 27.20 -25.39 17.49
C LEU A 560 26.01 -25.92 18.32
N PHE A 561 25.90 -27.24 18.45
CA PHE A 561 24.76 -27.88 19.13
C PHE A 561 24.88 -27.87 20.66
N TYR A 562 26.08 -27.68 21.22
CA TYR A 562 26.28 -27.44 22.64
C TYR A 562 25.80 -26.04 23.04
N GLU A 563 26.18 -25.01 22.27
CA GLU A 563 25.74 -23.65 22.55
C GLU A 563 24.24 -23.47 22.29
N ASN A 564 23.75 -24.04 21.19
CA ASN A 564 22.39 -23.83 20.71
C ASN A 564 21.66 -25.17 20.47
N PRO A 565 21.16 -25.83 21.53
CA PRO A 565 20.63 -27.19 21.48
C PRO A 565 19.33 -27.33 20.66
N ASP A 566 18.58 -26.24 20.48
CA ASP A 566 17.31 -26.22 19.73
C ASP A 566 17.51 -26.00 18.22
N THR A 567 18.76 -25.89 17.76
CA THR A 567 19.07 -25.64 16.35
C THR A 567 18.78 -26.87 15.49
N SER A 568 18.12 -26.67 14.35
CA SER A 568 17.78 -27.75 13.42
C SER A 568 18.90 -28.04 12.42
N PHE A 569 19.46 -29.25 12.44
CA PHE A 569 20.41 -29.70 11.42
C PHE A 569 19.84 -29.65 9.99
N ASP A 570 18.56 -29.99 9.82
CA ASP A 570 17.89 -29.92 8.51
C ASP A 570 17.78 -28.47 7.98
N GLY A 571 17.70 -27.48 8.87
CA GLY A 571 17.77 -26.06 8.50
C GLY A 571 19.18 -25.59 8.14
N LEU A 572 20.19 -26.04 8.91
CA LEU A 572 21.58 -25.65 8.74
C LEU A 572 22.21 -26.14 7.43
N LYS A 573 21.73 -27.26 6.89
CA LYS A 573 22.23 -27.86 5.64
C LYS A 573 21.59 -27.31 4.35
N LEU A 574 20.70 -26.33 4.47
CA LEU A 574 20.05 -25.71 3.31
C LEU A 574 21.05 -24.99 2.41
N LYS A 575 20.83 -25.08 1.09
CA LYS A 575 21.65 -24.40 0.09
C LYS A 575 21.35 -22.90 0.07
N PHE A 576 22.35 -22.11 -0.30
CA PHE A 576 22.29 -20.64 -0.33
C PHE A 576 23.11 -20.10 -1.50
N LEU A 577 22.75 -18.91 -1.99
CA LEU A 577 23.54 -18.15 -2.99
C LEU A 577 24.38 -17.04 -2.35
N ASP A 578 23.90 -16.47 -1.24
CA ASP A 578 24.60 -15.48 -0.41
C ASP A 578 24.44 -15.93 1.05
N ILE A 579 25.56 -16.12 1.75
CA ILE A 579 25.60 -16.59 3.15
C ILE A 579 24.86 -15.63 4.11
N ARG A 580 24.60 -14.37 3.73
CA ARG A 580 23.79 -13.41 4.52
C ARG A 580 22.29 -13.49 4.28
N LYS A 581 21.87 -14.04 3.14
CA LYS A 581 20.46 -14.05 2.71
C LYS A 581 19.86 -15.44 2.88
N ARG A 582 20.12 -16.05 4.03
CA ARG A 582 19.64 -17.39 4.35
C ARG A 582 18.22 -17.35 4.89
N ALA A 583 17.43 -18.33 4.47
CA ALA A 583 16.12 -18.58 5.06
C ALA A 583 16.24 -19.15 6.49
N PHE A 584 17.31 -19.89 6.78
CA PHE A 584 17.64 -20.39 8.12
C PHE A 584 18.96 -19.76 8.58
N GLN A 585 18.93 -18.98 9.66
CA GLN A 585 20.11 -18.31 10.20
C GLN A 585 20.81 -19.24 11.20
N TYR A 586 22.15 -19.25 11.16
CA TYR A 586 22.92 -19.89 12.20
C TYR A 586 22.83 -19.03 13.47
N PRO A 587 22.71 -19.65 14.65
CA PRO A 587 22.75 -18.92 15.91
C PRO A 587 24.18 -18.43 16.20
N ASN A 588 24.28 -17.39 17.02
CA ASN A 588 25.59 -16.89 17.46
C ASN A 588 26.33 -17.94 18.29
N LEU A 589 27.65 -18.05 18.10
CA LEU A 589 28.54 -18.92 18.87
C LEU A 589 29.60 -18.13 19.66
N GLY A 590 30.27 -18.80 20.60
CA GLY A 590 31.32 -18.20 21.43
C GLY A 590 30.81 -17.56 22.72
N VAL A 591 29.54 -17.81 23.10
CA VAL A 591 28.94 -17.25 24.32
C VAL A 591 29.21 -18.15 25.52
N LYS A 592 29.01 -19.47 25.37
CA LYS A 592 29.25 -20.44 26.44
C LYS A 592 30.67 -20.99 26.43
N THR A 593 31.26 -21.19 25.25
CA THR A 593 32.54 -21.88 25.11
C THR A 593 33.32 -21.36 23.92
N LYS A 594 34.66 -21.35 24.01
CA LYS A 594 35.54 -20.95 22.91
C LYS A 594 36.00 -22.16 22.11
N LEU A 595 36.20 -22.03 20.80
CA LEU A 595 36.78 -23.09 19.97
C LEU A 595 38.24 -22.78 19.62
N VAL A 596 39.15 -23.68 20.01
CA VAL A 596 40.56 -23.70 19.61
C VAL A 596 40.79 -24.84 18.61
N ALA A 597 41.27 -24.54 17.41
CA ALA A 597 41.61 -25.53 16.41
C ALA A 597 43.13 -25.72 16.27
N ILE A 598 43.58 -26.97 16.40
CA ILE A 598 44.98 -27.38 16.28
C ILE A 598 45.07 -28.48 15.22
N PRO A 599 45.40 -28.16 13.96
CA PRO A 599 45.44 -29.13 12.89
C PRO A 599 46.63 -30.09 13.04
N THR A 600 46.41 -31.36 12.74
CA THR A 600 47.45 -32.39 12.64
C THR A 600 47.61 -32.92 11.21
N THR A 601 46.96 -32.27 10.25
CA THR A 601 47.04 -32.57 8.81
C THR A 601 47.33 -31.31 8.01
N SER A 602 48.19 -31.41 7.00
CA SER A 602 48.43 -30.31 6.06
C SER A 602 47.30 -30.20 5.03
N GLY A 603 46.85 -28.98 4.72
CA GLY A 603 45.99 -28.71 3.55
C GLY A 603 44.47 -28.79 3.77
N THR A 604 43.98 -29.10 4.97
CA THR A 604 42.53 -29.16 5.25
C THR A 604 41.88 -27.78 5.39
N GLY A 605 42.55 -26.83 6.04
CA GLY A 605 42.04 -25.48 6.26
C GLY A 605 40.83 -25.37 7.21
N SER A 606 40.33 -26.48 7.78
CA SER A 606 39.24 -26.49 8.77
C SER A 606 39.55 -25.61 9.98
N GLU A 607 40.81 -25.44 10.35
CA GLU A 607 41.26 -24.61 11.47
C GLU A 607 41.07 -23.10 11.26
N VAL A 608 40.98 -22.63 10.01
CA VAL A 608 40.88 -21.19 9.66
C VAL A 608 39.62 -20.82 8.88
N THR A 609 38.79 -21.80 8.50
CA THR A 609 37.60 -21.56 7.69
C THR A 609 36.30 -21.68 8.49
N SER A 610 35.21 -21.19 7.90
CA SER A 610 33.84 -21.25 8.40
C SER A 610 33.07 -22.51 7.97
N PHE A 611 33.78 -23.54 7.50
CA PHE A 611 33.17 -24.78 7.00
C PHE A 611 33.31 -25.93 8.01
N SER A 612 32.30 -26.79 8.05
CA SER A 612 32.33 -28.09 8.72
C SER A 612 31.56 -29.10 7.85
N VAL A 613 32.16 -30.24 7.54
CA VAL A 613 31.50 -31.31 6.79
C VAL A 613 30.97 -32.35 7.78
N ILE A 614 29.64 -32.53 7.78
CA ILE A 614 28.96 -33.48 8.66
C ILE A 614 28.22 -34.51 7.80
N THR A 615 28.36 -35.78 8.15
CA THR A 615 27.73 -36.89 7.46
C THR A 615 26.39 -37.25 8.11
N ASP A 616 25.32 -37.28 7.31
CA ASP A 616 24.01 -37.80 7.71
C ASP A 616 23.93 -39.27 7.31
N LYS A 617 24.23 -40.17 8.26
CA LYS A 617 24.26 -41.62 8.04
C LYS A 617 22.85 -42.19 7.90
N GLU A 618 21.87 -41.64 8.61
CA GLU A 618 20.47 -42.06 8.53
C GLU A 618 19.84 -41.74 7.17
N LYS A 619 20.15 -40.58 6.57
CA LYS A 619 19.66 -40.19 5.24
C LYS A 619 20.62 -40.57 4.11
N GLY A 620 21.10 -41.82 4.12
CA GLY A 620 21.82 -42.41 2.98
C GLY A 620 23.32 -42.06 2.89
N ASN A 621 23.96 -41.77 4.02
CA ASN A 621 25.39 -41.47 4.12
C ASN A 621 25.81 -40.23 3.29
N ILE A 622 24.98 -39.19 3.34
CA ILE A 622 25.19 -37.94 2.58
C ILE A 622 26.05 -36.98 3.40
N LYS A 623 27.10 -36.44 2.76
CA LYS A 623 27.93 -35.38 3.35
C LYS A 623 27.32 -34.00 3.11
N TYR A 624 27.10 -33.25 4.18
CA TYR A 624 26.59 -31.89 4.13
C TYR A 624 27.67 -30.89 4.57
N PRO A 625 28.08 -29.95 3.70
CA PRO A 625 28.91 -28.85 4.12
C PRO A 625 28.04 -27.83 4.87
N LEU A 626 28.23 -27.73 6.17
CA LEU A 626 27.80 -26.59 6.95
C LEU A 626 28.79 -25.45 6.71
N ALA A 627 28.27 -24.26 6.43
CA ALA A 627 29.09 -23.15 5.99
C ALA A 627 28.59 -21.87 6.65
N ASP A 628 29.07 -21.49 7.82
CA ASP A 628 28.64 -20.24 8.44
C ASP A 628 29.78 -19.61 9.22
N TYR A 629 29.89 -18.29 9.20
CA TYR A 629 30.96 -17.57 9.90
C TYR A 629 30.90 -17.72 11.41
N GLU A 630 29.76 -18.13 11.96
CA GLU A 630 29.67 -18.54 13.36
C GLU A 630 30.52 -19.79 13.63
N LEU A 631 30.78 -20.64 12.64
CA LEU A 631 31.64 -21.83 12.77
C LEU A 631 33.15 -21.53 12.64
N THR A 632 33.54 -20.27 12.51
CA THR A 632 34.96 -19.88 12.49
C THR A 632 35.55 -20.03 13.91
N PRO A 633 36.64 -20.80 14.11
CA PRO A 633 37.26 -20.93 15.43
C PRO A 633 37.70 -19.60 16.03
N ASP A 634 37.67 -19.49 17.36
CA ASP A 634 38.20 -18.33 18.09
C ASP A 634 39.73 -18.24 18.00
N VAL A 635 40.39 -19.40 17.98
CA VAL A 635 41.86 -19.50 17.93
C VAL A 635 42.26 -20.64 17.01
N ALA A 636 43.20 -20.38 16.10
CA ALA A 636 43.92 -21.42 15.37
C ALA A 636 45.38 -21.49 15.88
N ILE A 637 45.89 -22.69 16.15
CA ILE A 637 47.28 -22.94 16.54
C ILE A 637 47.91 -23.91 15.53
N ILE A 638 48.74 -23.38 14.64
CA ILE A 638 49.40 -24.09 13.55
C ILE A 638 50.82 -24.46 14.00
N ASP A 639 50.94 -25.56 14.74
CA ASP A 639 52.22 -26.02 15.30
C ASP A 639 52.79 -27.21 14.49
N PRO A 640 53.93 -27.03 13.78
CA PRO A 640 54.54 -28.07 12.96
C PRO A 640 54.75 -29.40 13.67
N GLN A 641 54.95 -29.41 14.99
CA GLN A 641 55.20 -30.64 15.75
C GLN A 641 54.06 -31.67 15.69
N PHE A 642 52.86 -31.27 15.25
CA PHE A 642 51.69 -32.13 15.09
C PHE A 642 51.53 -32.72 13.69
N VAL A 643 52.31 -32.24 12.70
CA VAL A 643 52.28 -32.74 11.32
C VAL A 643 53.55 -33.52 10.92
N MET A 644 54.65 -33.42 11.70
CA MET A 644 55.93 -34.05 11.35
C MET A 644 55.92 -35.59 11.30
N THR A 645 54.95 -36.25 11.91
CA THR A 645 54.81 -37.72 11.89
C THR A 645 53.82 -38.22 10.84
N MET A 646 53.35 -37.33 9.94
CA MET A 646 52.46 -37.73 8.84
C MET A 646 53.17 -38.74 7.93
N PRO A 647 52.44 -39.73 7.38
CA PRO A 647 52.96 -40.58 6.31
C PRO A 647 53.45 -39.71 5.15
N LYS A 648 54.52 -40.10 4.45
CA LYS A 648 55.08 -39.33 3.32
C LYS A 648 54.09 -39.09 2.18
N ASP A 649 53.03 -39.88 2.15
CA ASP A 649 52.03 -39.94 1.08
C ASP A 649 50.83 -39.01 1.34
N ILE A 650 50.81 -38.33 2.49
CA ILE A 650 49.79 -37.37 2.96
C ILE A 650 50.50 -36.04 3.27
#